data_AF-A0A7J5C6X1-F1
#
_entry.id   AF-A0A7J5C6X1-F1
#
_cell.length_a   1.000
_cell.length_b   1.000
_cell.length_c   1.000
_cell.angle_alpha   90.00
_cell.angle_beta   90.00
_cell.angle_gamma   90.00
#
_symmetry.space_group_name_H-M   'P 1'
#
loop_
_entity.id
_entity.type
_entity.pdbx_description
1 polymer ?
#
loop_
_entity_poly.entity_id
_entity_poly.type
_entity_poly.pdbx_seq_one_letter_code
_entity_poly.pdbx_strand_id
1 'polypeptide(L)'
;MKPGRLAVTLGSWRTALRIARREAGRARRRTALVLVMIALPVLGLSFAAVSYDMAELTRAERMDRQLGAADAELRWIDVNPITQDAWGEGSWPVEGDPVPRTRPVTADELQALLPAGSRLTRLRRWVPFEVRVDRKTVSFDARAVDLTDPLARPLASLLEGRRPTRPDEIAVSPAALRRLGARLDEPVRTVDGTTYRVVGVVEFPDSLREVAALRPEIPSAPPGVADENWLVDLPGPVDAALADRLNARGILVSARTALPGRDEMATGPGLPDAEETGNTLLVGGLGLLEVVLLVGPAFAVGVRRRRRDLALVAVAGGDATHLRRIVLADGVVLGAGGAAVGLLLGIGAAFAGRPLVEQYVMQARFGAYRVFPAALAAIVAVAVLAGVLAALAPAWAAARQDVVAGLAGRREPPRPGRRWLVLGLLLTVAGAALAAFGATRTTPTGVLAGVVLGELGLVFCTPTLIGLLARTGRLLPLTPRLALRDASRNRSSAAPAISAVMAAVAGSVALGVYVASDDARQREAWQPGLPPGHVLLQRTDGPATGALPPAGEVAERVGAVLPGATVVPLATPECARPANPKDYCVATAVRPPEQRCPYDPVDAGPAAARTDPRCVRPFRDPSDFYLPAVVDDGTALPALTGAPAEEVAAARRTLA
;
A
#
# COMPACT_ATOMS: atom_id res chain seq x y z
N MET A 1 -15.57 -43.77 11.46
CA MET A 1 -16.37 -43.15 12.55
C MET A 1 -17.81 -43.68 12.48
N LYS A 2 -18.39 -44.23 13.57
CA LYS A 2 -19.74 -44.81 13.55
C LYS A 2 -20.83 -43.72 13.40
N PRO A 3 -21.84 -43.88 12.51
CA PRO A 3 -22.84 -42.85 12.20
C PRO A 3 -23.66 -42.35 13.40
N GLY A 4 -23.85 -43.18 14.44
CA GLY A 4 -24.55 -42.77 15.67
C GLY A 4 -23.82 -41.72 16.52
N ARG A 5 -22.48 -41.65 16.48
CA ARG A 5 -21.74 -40.62 17.26
C ARG A 5 -21.90 -39.23 16.66
N LEU A 6 -21.99 -39.12 15.33
CA LEU A 6 -22.20 -37.85 14.64
C LEU A 6 -23.58 -37.26 14.98
N ALA A 7 -24.65 -38.07 14.94
CA ALA A 7 -25.99 -37.63 15.29
C ALA A 7 -26.11 -37.12 16.74
N VAL A 8 -25.50 -37.83 17.70
CA VAL A 8 -25.46 -37.41 19.12
C VAL A 8 -24.65 -36.12 19.30
N THR A 9 -23.52 -35.98 18.62
CA THR A 9 -22.72 -34.74 18.67
C THR A 9 -23.47 -33.55 18.06
N LEU A 10 -24.14 -33.73 16.93
CA LEU A 10 -24.95 -32.69 16.27
C LEU A 10 -26.15 -32.28 17.13
N GLY A 11 -26.84 -33.23 17.76
CA GLY A 11 -27.95 -32.95 18.68
C GLY A 11 -27.52 -32.13 19.90
N SER A 12 -26.36 -32.46 20.48
CA SER A 12 -25.82 -31.71 21.62
C SER A 12 -25.40 -30.27 21.24
N TRP A 13 -24.83 -30.07 20.04
CA TRP A 13 -24.45 -28.75 19.54
C TRP A 13 -25.68 -27.89 19.20
N ARG A 14 -26.72 -28.48 18.60
CA ARG A 14 -28.00 -27.78 18.36
C ARG A 14 -28.63 -27.27 19.66
N THR A 15 -28.58 -28.08 20.72
CA THR A 15 -29.09 -27.69 22.04
C THR A 15 -28.26 -26.56 22.64
N ALA A 16 -26.93 -26.69 22.61
CA ALA A 16 -26.01 -25.65 23.08
C ALA A 16 -26.20 -24.31 22.35
N LEU A 17 -26.32 -24.32 21.02
CA LEU A 17 -26.56 -23.12 20.21
C LEU A 17 -27.92 -22.48 20.51
N ARG A 18 -28.97 -23.29 20.73
CA ARG A 18 -30.30 -22.77 21.11
C ARG A 18 -30.26 -22.10 22.49
N ILE A 19 -29.55 -22.68 23.45
CA ILE A 19 -29.33 -22.08 24.78
C ILE A 19 -28.58 -20.75 24.63
N ALA A 20 -27.43 -20.76 23.93
CA ALA A 20 -26.61 -19.57 23.70
C ALA A 20 -27.40 -18.43 23.04
N ARG A 21 -28.19 -18.72 21.99
CA ARG A 21 -29.01 -17.72 21.30
C ARG A 21 -30.08 -17.09 22.20
N ARG A 22 -30.81 -17.91 22.98
CA ARG A 22 -31.81 -17.40 23.94
C ARG A 22 -31.16 -16.53 24.99
N GLU A 23 -30.00 -16.94 25.44
CA GLU A 23 -29.28 -16.29 26.52
C GLU A 23 -28.65 -14.96 26.08
N ALA A 24 -28.15 -14.90 24.84
CA ALA A 24 -27.71 -13.67 24.21
C ALA A 24 -28.81 -12.59 24.21
N GLY A 25 -30.07 -12.99 23.95
CA GLY A 25 -31.23 -12.10 23.93
C GLY A 25 -31.70 -11.60 25.31
N ARG A 26 -31.47 -12.38 26.38
CA ARG A 26 -31.83 -11.99 27.75
C ARG A 26 -30.81 -11.00 28.35
N ALA A 27 -29.52 -11.26 28.13
CA ALA A 27 -28.43 -10.48 28.71
C ALA A 27 -27.97 -9.30 27.81
N ARG A 28 -28.92 -8.49 27.32
CA ARG A 28 -28.70 -7.49 26.24
C ARG A 28 -27.47 -6.61 26.42
N ARG A 29 -27.23 -6.05 27.61
CA ARG A 29 -26.09 -5.13 27.86
C ARG A 29 -24.72 -5.81 27.70
N ARG A 30 -24.58 -7.03 28.20
CA ARG A 30 -23.32 -7.80 28.11
C ARG A 30 -23.11 -8.31 26.69
N THR A 31 -24.18 -8.84 26.08
CA THR A 31 -24.16 -9.30 24.70
C THR A 31 -23.76 -8.14 23.79
N ALA A 32 -24.34 -6.95 23.99
CA ALA A 32 -23.96 -5.74 23.25
C ALA A 32 -22.48 -5.39 23.41
N LEU A 33 -21.91 -5.44 24.62
CA LEU A 33 -20.48 -5.19 24.83
C LEU A 33 -19.60 -6.13 24.00
N VAL A 34 -19.84 -7.45 24.07
CA VAL A 34 -19.04 -8.43 23.31
C VAL A 34 -19.24 -8.26 21.81
N LEU A 35 -20.48 -8.01 21.38
CA LEU A 35 -20.80 -7.75 19.98
C LEU A 35 -20.06 -6.51 19.47
N VAL A 36 -20.02 -5.42 20.21
CA VAL A 36 -19.30 -4.19 19.82
C VAL A 36 -17.80 -4.44 19.72
N MET A 37 -17.21 -5.16 20.68
CA MET A 37 -15.78 -5.47 20.67
C MET A 37 -15.36 -6.32 19.45
N ILE A 38 -16.23 -7.21 18.98
CA ILE A 38 -15.99 -8.02 17.77
C ILE A 38 -16.38 -7.25 16.50
N ALA A 39 -17.49 -6.50 16.53
CA ALA A 39 -18.02 -5.78 15.39
C ALA A 39 -17.10 -4.63 14.96
N LEU A 40 -16.42 -3.95 15.89
CA LEU A 40 -15.54 -2.83 15.58
C LEU A 40 -14.36 -3.20 14.64
N PRO A 41 -13.53 -4.22 14.95
CA PRO A 41 -12.46 -4.63 14.03
C PRO A 41 -13.02 -5.20 12.73
N VAL A 42 -14.13 -5.95 12.77
CA VAL A 42 -14.79 -6.45 11.56
C VAL A 42 -15.30 -5.31 10.68
N LEU A 43 -15.85 -4.26 11.27
CA LEU A 43 -16.30 -3.05 10.57
C LEU A 43 -15.12 -2.40 9.86
N GLY A 44 -14.00 -2.16 10.55
CA GLY A 44 -12.81 -1.56 9.95
C GLY A 44 -12.24 -2.40 8.80
N LEU A 45 -12.10 -3.72 9.00
CA LEU A 45 -11.60 -4.62 7.95
C LEU A 45 -12.55 -4.72 6.76
N SER A 46 -13.87 -4.79 7.01
CA SER A 46 -14.87 -4.85 5.93
C SER A 46 -14.92 -3.52 5.16
N PHE A 47 -14.83 -2.39 5.87
CA PHE A 47 -14.74 -1.06 5.27
C PHE A 47 -13.52 -0.96 4.34
N ALA A 48 -12.35 -1.38 4.82
CA ALA A 48 -11.13 -1.36 4.04
C ALA A 48 -11.20 -2.31 2.83
N ALA A 49 -11.66 -3.55 3.01
CA ALA A 49 -11.78 -4.53 1.94
C ALA A 49 -12.73 -4.08 0.82
N VAL A 50 -13.89 -3.50 1.19
CA VAL A 50 -14.86 -2.98 0.22
C VAL A 50 -14.33 -1.73 -0.46
N SER A 51 -13.69 -0.82 0.28
CA SER A 51 -13.09 0.38 -0.31
C SER A 51 -11.97 0.04 -1.28
N TYR A 52 -11.14 -0.95 -0.94
CA TYR A 52 -10.06 -1.45 -1.79
C TYR A 52 -10.61 -2.07 -3.09
N ASP A 53 -11.61 -2.96 -2.99
CA ASP A 53 -12.24 -3.58 -4.15
C ASP A 53 -12.92 -2.55 -5.07
N MET A 54 -13.56 -1.52 -4.51
CA MET A 54 -14.12 -0.42 -5.33
C MET A 54 -13.04 0.46 -5.96
N ALA A 55 -11.88 0.64 -5.30
CA ALA A 55 -10.77 1.42 -5.83
C ALA A 55 -10.05 0.71 -6.98
N GLU A 56 -9.94 -0.63 -6.91
CA GLU A 56 -9.23 -1.44 -7.90
C GLU A 56 -10.07 -1.70 -9.15
N LEU A 57 -10.01 -0.81 -10.15
CA LEU A 57 -10.83 -0.88 -11.37
C LEU A 57 -10.73 -2.24 -12.08
N THR A 58 -11.88 -2.79 -12.45
CA THR A 58 -11.90 -3.91 -13.40
C THR A 58 -11.30 -3.46 -14.73
N ARG A 59 -10.81 -4.42 -15.52
CA ARG A 59 -10.18 -4.09 -16.80
C ARG A 59 -11.10 -3.32 -17.74
N ALA A 60 -12.39 -3.67 -17.79
CA ALA A 60 -13.39 -2.93 -18.56
C ALA A 60 -13.55 -1.47 -18.07
N GLU A 61 -13.66 -1.25 -16.76
CA GLU A 61 -13.77 0.10 -16.19
C GLU A 61 -12.50 0.93 -16.42
N ARG A 62 -11.32 0.29 -16.36
CA ARG A 62 -10.04 0.92 -16.66
C ARG A 62 -9.98 1.35 -18.12
N MET A 63 -10.37 0.47 -19.05
CA MET A 63 -10.42 0.78 -20.49
C MET A 63 -11.46 1.86 -20.82
N ASP A 64 -12.65 1.83 -20.21
CA ASP A 64 -13.66 2.89 -20.38
C ASP A 64 -13.13 4.25 -19.93
N ARG A 65 -12.43 4.28 -18.79
CA ARG A 65 -11.81 5.49 -18.26
C ARG A 65 -10.65 5.98 -19.12
N GLN A 66 -9.87 5.05 -19.66
CA GLN A 66 -8.68 5.35 -20.45
C GLN A 66 -9.03 5.82 -21.86
N LEU A 67 -9.98 5.16 -22.52
CA LEU A 67 -10.31 5.35 -23.95
C LEU A 67 -11.46 6.34 -24.18
N GLY A 68 -12.27 6.65 -23.16
CA GLY A 68 -13.45 7.50 -23.34
C GLY A 68 -14.46 6.83 -24.26
N ALA A 69 -14.74 7.42 -25.43
CA ALA A 69 -15.58 6.82 -26.48
C ALA A 69 -14.79 6.14 -27.61
N ALA A 70 -13.45 6.20 -27.58
CA ALA A 70 -12.62 5.57 -28.60
C ALA A 70 -12.58 4.04 -28.48
N ASP A 71 -12.21 3.36 -29.56
CA ASP A 71 -12.04 1.90 -29.61
C ASP A 71 -10.63 1.48 -29.18
N ALA A 72 -9.64 2.33 -29.49
CA ALA A 72 -8.25 2.10 -29.17
C ALA A 72 -7.51 3.41 -28.84
N GLU A 73 -6.43 3.26 -28.09
CA GLU A 73 -5.41 4.27 -27.86
C GLU A 73 -4.10 3.79 -28.48
N LEU A 74 -3.50 4.66 -29.27
CA LEU A 74 -2.22 4.44 -29.91
C LEU A 74 -1.16 5.30 -29.24
N ARG A 75 -0.04 4.68 -28.87
CA ARG A 75 1.15 5.39 -28.38
C ARG A 75 2.32 5.03 -29.26
N TRP A 76 2.89 6.02 -29.95
CA TRP A 76 4.03 5.79 -30.82
C TRP A 76 5.33 5.92 -30.00
N ILE A 77 5.66 4.84 -29.30
CA ILE A 77 6.71 4.84 -28.28
C ILE A 77 8.11 4.61 -28.85
N ASP A 78 8.21 4.03 -30.05
CA ASP A 78 9.48 3.61 -30.63
C ASP A 78 9.51 3.84 -32.16
N VAL A 79 10.70 3.99 -32.74
CA VAL A 79 10.88 3.89 -34.20
C VAL A 79 11.06 2.44 -34.65
N ASN A 80 11.53 1.57 -33.76
CA ASN A 80 11.77 0.16 -34.02
C ASN A 80 10.49 -0.67 -33.86
N PRO A 81 10.39 -1.83 -34.54
CA PRO A 81 9.32 -2.78 -34.31
C PRO A 81 9.27 -3.23 -32.84
N ILE A 82 8.07 -3.29 -32.27
CA ILE A 82 7.83 -3.78 -30.90
C ILE A 82 6.98 -5.04 -30.92
N THR A 83 7.11 -5.84 -29.88
CA THR A 83 6.12 -6.78 -29.40
C THR A 83 5.43 -6.17 -28.19
N GLN A 84 4.19 -6.55 -27.92
CA GLN A 84 3.43 -6.06 -26.77
C GLN A 84 2.56 -7.16 -26.21
N ASP A 85 2.10 -6.97 -24.99
CA ASP A 85 1.10 -7.82 -24.39
C ASP A 85 -0.30 -7.58 -24.98
N ALA A 86 -1.26 -8.41 -24.60
CA ALA A 86 -2.63 -8.35 -25.11
C ALA A 86 -3.37 -7.01 -24.84
N TRP A 87 -2.91 -6.17 -23.91
CA TRP A 87 -3.59 -4.95 -23.48
C TRP A 87 -2.80 -3.66 -23.70
N GLY A 88 -1.56 -3.76 -24.20
CA GLY A 88 -0.68 -2.62 -24.38
C GLY A 88 -0.27 -1.98 -23.04
N GLU A 89 -0.17 -2.79 -21.99
CA GLU A 89 0.38 -2.42 -20.68
C GLU A 89 1.91 -2.53 -20.67
N GLY A 90 2.48 -3.40 -21.50
CA GLY A 90 3.91 -3.62 -21.67
C GLY A 90 4.31 -3.89 -23.12
N SER A 91 5.53 -3.50 -23.46
CA SER A 91 6.12 -3.73 -24.77
C SER A 91 7.61 -3.97 -24.70
N TRP A 92 8.10 -4.74 -25.66
CA TRP A 92 9.50 -5.09 -25.82
C TRP A 92 9.91 -4.88 -27.27
N PRO A 93 11.07 -4.30 -27.56
CA PRO A 93 11.56 -4.22 -28.94
C PRO A 93 11.72 -5.63 -29.52
N VAL A 94 11.37 -5.81 -30.80
CA VAL A 94 11.56 -7.09 -31.52
C VAL A 94 13.04 -7.37 -31.73
N GLU A 95 13.80 -6.32 -32.06
CA GLU A 95 15.23 -6.37 -32.31
C GLU A 95 15.87 -5.04 -31.90
N GLY A 96 17.05 -5.09 -31.27
CA GLY A 96 17.74 -3.92 -30.74
C GLY A 96 17.10 -3.37 -29.47
N ASP A 97 17.63 -2.27 -28.96
CA ASP A 97 17.05 -1.58 -27.82
C ASP A 97 16.05 -0.50 -28.27
N PRO A 98 15.21 0.02 -27.36
CA PRO A 98 14.20 1.01 -27.71
C PRO A 98 14.81 2.31 -28.21
N VAL A 99 14.34 2.81 -29.36
CA VAL A 99 14.81 4.09 -29.93
C VAL A 99 13.66 5.09 -29.90
N PRO A 100 13.69 6.08 -28.99
CA PRO A 100 12.61 7.05 -28.88
C PRO A 100 12.52 7.93 -30.11
N ARG A 101 11.31 8.34 -30.47
CA ARG A 101 11.10 9.32 -31.55
C ARG A 101 11.61 10.70 -31.13
N THR A 102 12.29 11.37 -32.07
CA THR A 102 12.81 12.73 -31.89
C THR A 102 11.88 13.82 -32.43
N ARG A 103 10.77 13.44 -33.08
CA ARG A 103 9.77 14.37 -33.62
C ARG A 103 8.34 13.95 -33.27
N PRO A 104 7.43 14.93 -33.07
CA PRO A 104 6.01 14.67 -32.88
C PRO A 104 5.41 13.81 -33.99
N VAL A 105 4.39 13.03 -33.64
CA VAL A 105 3.56 12.29 -34.58
C VAL A 105 2.51 13.23 -35.15
N THR A 106 2.29 13.17 -36.46
CA THR A 106 1.22 13.92 -37.11
C THR A 106 -0.02 13.04 -37.27
N ALA A 107 -1.20 13.68 -37.27
CA ALA A 107 -2.47 13.02 -37.54
C ALA A 107 -2.44 12.25 -38.87
N ASP A 108 -1.88 12.85 -39.92
CA ASP A 108 -1.81 12.24 -41.26
C ASP A 108 -0.93 10.99 -41.30
N GLU A 109 0.17 10.96 -40.54
CA GLU A 109 1.04 9.79 -40.44
C GLU A 109 0.32 8.59 -39.83
N LEU A 110 -0.44 8.81 -38.75
CA LEU A 110 -1.25 7.76 -38.14
C LEU A 110 -2.42 7.37 -39.02
N GLN A 111 -3.12 8.34 -39.62
CA GLN A 111 -4.27 8.08 -40.48
C GLN A 111 -3.91 7.19 -41.66
N ALA A 112 -2.71 7.33 -42.23
CA ALA A 112 -2.22 6.50 -43.33
C ALA A 112 -1.99 5.02 -42.95
N LEU A 113 -1.83 4.72 -41.67
CA LEU A 113 -1.65 3.35 -41.14
C LEU A 113 -2.97 2.69 -40.73
N LEU A 114 -4.05 3.47 -40.65
CA LEU A 114 -5.35 3.04 -40.16
C LEU A 114 -6.31 2.70 -41.31
N PRO A 115 -7.33 1.86 -41.06
CA PRO A 115 -8.39 1.58 -42.04
C PRO A 115 -9.11 2.86 -42.50
N ALA A 116 -9.56 2.89 -43.75
CA ALA A 116 -10.37 3.99 -44.27
C ALA A 116 -11.65 4.17 -43.44
N GLY A 117 -11.95 5.43 -43.07
CA GLY A 117 -13.07 5.77 -42.19
C GLY A 117 -12.72 5.91 -40.71
N SER A 118 -11.46 5.66 -40.31
CA SER A 118 -11.02 5.85 -38.92
C SER A 118 -10.96 7.33 -38.55
N ARG A 119 -11.32 7.68 -37.31
CA ARG A 119 -11.17 9.04 -36.75
C ARG A 119 -10.17 9.00 -35.61
N LEU A 120 -9.39 10.06 -35.47
CA LEU A 120 -8.39 10.15 -34.41
C LEU A 120 -8.40 11.52 -33.77
N THR A 121 -8.18 11.55 -32.46
CA THR A 121 -8.02 12.77 -31.68
C THR A 121 -6.77 12.67 -30.82
N ARG A 122 -6.03 13.77 -30.72
CA ARG A 122 -4.76 13.82 -30.00
C ARG A 122 -5.02 14.03 -28.52
N LEU A 123 -4.33 13.24 -27.70
CA LEU A 123 -4.39 13.30 -26.24
C LEU A 123 -2.96 13.36 -25.69
N ARG A 124 -2.64 14.40 -24.93
CA ARG A 124 -1.45 14.40 -24.06
C ARG A 124 -1.94 14.30 -22.63
N ARG A 125 -1.65 13.16 -21.98
CA ARG A 125 -2.12 12.88 -20.61
C ARG A 125 -1.37 13.69 -19.55
N TRP A 126 -0.16 14.12 -19.87
CA TRP A 126 0.70 14.87 -18.97
C TRP A 126 1.38 16.01 -19.71
N VAL A 127 1.10 17.23 -19.26
CA VAL A 127 1.73 18.47 -19.72
C VAL A 127 2.01 19.29 -18.46
N PRO A 128 3.26 19.69 -18.17
CA PRO A 128 3.52 20.56 -17.03
C PRO A 128 2.78 21.90 -17.24
N PHE A 129 2.05 22.35 -16.23
CA PHE A 129 1.32 23.61 -16.26
C PHE A 129 1.76 24.51 -15.12
N GLU A 130 2.60 25.48 -15.47
CA GLU A 130 3.19 26.41 -14.52
C GLU A 130 2.54 27.78 -14.59
N VAL A 131 2.00 28.21 -13.46
CA VAL A 131 1.26 29.47 -13.34
C VAL A 131 1.89 30.35 -12.28
N ARG A 132 1.92 31.66 -12.56
CA ARG A 132 2.27 32.65 -11.55
C ARG A 132 1.03 33.01 -10.73
N VAL A 133 1.03 32.66 -9.45
CA VAL A 133 0.01 33.09 -8.48
C VAL A 133 0.69 34.00 -7.47
N ASP A 134 0.34 35.28 -7.46
CA ASP A 134 1.02 36.34 -6.71
C ASP A 134 2.53 36.39 -6.99
N ARG A 135 3.35 36.03 -5.98
CA ARG A 135 4.82 35.96 -6.04
C ARG A 135 5.34 34.53 -6.11
N LYS A 136 4.47 33.53 -6.27
CA LYS A 136 4.83 32.11 -6.28
C LYS A 136 4.54 31.49 -7.65
N THR A 137 5.43 30.61 -8.08
CA THR A 137 5.13 29.70 -9.18
C THR A 137 4.42 28.49 -8.59
N VAL A 138 3.27 28.15 -9.15
CA VAL A 138 2.54 26.93 -8.85
C VAL A 138 2.59 26.06 -10.10
N SER A 139 3.03 24.82 -9.94
CA SER A 139 3.10 23.83 -11.01
C SER A 139 2.16 22.66 -10.67
N PHE A 140 1.39 22.22 -11.66
CA PHE A 140 0.56 21.02 -11.61
C PHE A 140 0.35 20.48 -13.03
N ASP A 141 -0.32 19.35 -13.15
CA ASP A 141 -0.47 18.68 -14.45
C ASP A 141 -1.57 19.29 -15.29
N ALA A 142 -1.38 19.31 -16.60
CA ALA A 142 -2.40 19.58 -17.58
C ALA A 142 -2.54 18.43 -18.57
N ARG A 143 -3.72 18.36 -19.19
CA ARG A 143 -4.05 17.44 -20.27
C ARG A 143 -4.35 18.24 -21.51
N ALA A 144 -3.60 18.01 -22.58
CA ALA A 144 -3.92 18.62 -23.87
C ALA A 144 -4.85 17.67 -24.62
N VAL A 145 -6.14 18.02 -24.66
CA VAL A 145 -7.19 17.18 -25.23
C VAL A 145 -8.37 18.03 -25.69
N ASP A 146 -8.89 17.73 -26.87
CA ASP A 146 -10.11 18.37 -27.35
C ASP A 146 -11.35 17.72 -26.70
N LEU A 147 -11.79 18.26 -25.56
CA LEU A 147 -12.98 17.76 -24.86
C LEU A 147 -14.29 18.00 -25.64
N THR A 148 -14.27 18.77 -26.73
CA THR A 148 -15.45 18.96 -27.59
C THR A 148 -15.65 17.79 -28.57
N ASP A 149 -14.56 17.10 -28.91
CA ASP A 149 -14.55 15.90 -29.75
C ASP A 149 -15.37 14.77 -29.07
N PRO A 150 -16.31 14.12 -29.79
CA PRO A 150 -17.06 12.99 -29.26
C PRO A 150 -16.20 11.87 -28.65
N LEU A 151 -14.99 11.62 -29.17
CA LEU A 151 -14.09 10.56 -28.68
C LEU A 151 -13.53 10.85 -27.29
N ALA A 152 -13.11 12.10 -27.08
CA ALA A 152 -12.47 12.53 -25.84
C ALA A 152 -13.45 13.14 -24.82
N ARG A 153 -14.68 13.50 -25.25
CA ARG A 153 -15.72 14.08 -24.38
C ARG A 153 -15.99 13.26 -23.10
N PRO A 154 -16.02 11.91 -23.12
CA PRO A 154 -16.27 11.12 -21.92
C PRO A 154 -15.09 11.04 -20.94
N LEU A 155 -13.89 11.48 -21.33
CA LEU A 155 -12.71 11.47 -20.46
C LEU A 155 -12.86 12.43 -19.27
N ALA A 156 -13.68 13.46 -19.41
CA ALA A 156 -13.91 14.45 -18.36
C ALA A 156 -15.39 14.85 -18.27
N SER A 157 -15.92 14.83 -17.05
CA SER A 157 -17.25 15.38 -16.77
C SER A 157 -17.18 16.90 -16.59
N LEU A 158 -18.03 17.62 -17.31
CA LEU A 158 -18.20 19.07 -17.13
C LEU A 158 -19.06 19.31 -15.89
N LEU A 159 -18.52 20.03 -14.90
CA LEU A 159 -19.21 20.38 -13.66
C LEU A 159 -19.86 21.77 -13.75
N GLU A 160 -19.14 22.74 -14.31
CA GLU A 160 -19.59 24.13 -14.41
C GLU A 160 -19.01 24.81 -15.67
N GLY A 161 -19.70 25.82 -16.20
CA GLY A 161 -19.25 26.59 -17.36
C GLY A 161 -19.32 25.80 -18.67
N ARG A 162 -18.27 25.88 -19.49
CA ARG A 162 -18.19 25.20 -20.79
C ARG A 162 -16.82 24.61 -21.05
N ARG A 163 -16.76 23.71 -22.03
CA ARG A 163 -15.49 23.13 -22.50
C ARG A 163 -14.70 24.17 -23.33
N PRO A 164 -13.35 24.12 -23.29
CA PRO A 164 -12.52 25.01 -24.09
C PRO A 164 -12.76 24.81 -25.59
N THR A 165 -13.01 25.90 -26.31
CA THR A 165 -13.20 25.88 -27.77
C THR A 165 -12.07 26.60 -28.51
N ARG A 166 -11.38 27.51 -27.83
CA ARG A 166 -10.28 28.29 -28.39
C ARG A 166 -8.95 27.94 -27.70
N PRO A 167 -7.80 28.13 -28.36
CA PRO A 167 -6.49 27.81 -27.78
C PRO A 167 -6.12 28.62 -26.52
N ASP A 168 -6.70 29.80 -26.33
CA ASP A 168 -6.53 30.66 -25.16
C ASP A 168 -7.53 30.36 -24.03
N GLU A 169 -8.38 29.35 -24.20
CA GLU A 169 -9.36 28.93 -23.20
C GLU A 169 -8.90 27.65 -22.51
N ILE A 170 -9.13 27.55 -21.21
CA ILE A 170 -8.81 26.36 -20.41
C ILE A 170 -10.00 25.98 -19.53
N ALA A 171 -10.13 24.70 -19.23
CA ALA A 171 -10.96 24.23 -18.13
C ALA A 171 -10.07 23.67 -17.04
N VAL A 172 -10.50 23.74 -15.79
CA VAL A 172 -9.66 23.33 -14.65
C VAL A 172 -10.43 22.42 -13.71
N SER A 173 -9.74 21.58 -12.96
CA SER A 173 -10.35 20.79 -11.91
C SER A 173 -10.80 21.67 -10.74
N PRO A 174 -11.77 21.23 -9.92
CA PRO A 174 -12.16 21.97 -8.71
C PRO A 174 -10.98 22.25 -7.78
N ALA A 175 -10.01 21.34 -7.69
CA ALA A 175 -8.78 21.52 -6.93
C ALA A 175 -7.88 22.59 -7.56
N ALA A 176 -7.67 22.55 -8.88
CA ALA A 176 -6.89 23.55 -9.60
C ALA A 176 -7.52 24.95 -9.48
N LEU A 177 -8.85 25.08 -9.61
CA LEU A 177 -9.54 26.37 -9.47
C LEU A 177 -9.29 27.00 -8.08
N ARG A 178 -9.42 26.20 -7.01
CA ARG A 178 -9.11 26.65 -5.63
C ARG A 178 -7.65 27.01 -5.45
N ARG A 179 -6.74 26.22 -6.03
CA ARG A 179 -5.29 26.44 -5.94
C ARG A 179 -4.85 27.72 -6.64
N LEU A 180 -5.46 28.01 -7.79
CA LEU A 180 -5.23 29.23 -8.57
C LEU A 180 -5.86 30.47 -7.93
N GLY A 181 -6.89 30.30 -7.10
CA GLY A 181 -7.67 31.41 -6.55
C GLY A 181 -8.46 32.18 -7.61
N ALA A 182 -8.67 31.58 -8.79
CA ALA A 182 -9.34 32.18 -9.94
C ALA A 182 -10.83 31.82 -9.96
N ARG A 183 -11.61 32.60 -10.70
CA ARG A 183 -13.02 32.31 -11.04
C ARG A 183 -13.19 32.02 -12.53
N LEU A 184 -14.38 31.56 -12.89
CA LEU A 184 -14.77 31.45 -14.29
C LEU A 184 -14.67 32.82 -15.00
N ASP A 185 -14.23 32.76 -16.25
CA ASP A 185 -13.89 33.85 -17.15
C ASP A 185 -12.73 34.77 -16.70
N GLU A 186 -12.05 34.46 -15.60
CA GLU A 186 -10.85 35.19 -15.19
C GLU A 186 -9.59 34.70 -15.95
N PRO A 187 -8.65 35.62 -16.26
CA PRO A 187 -7.40 35.27 -16.91
C PRO A 187 -6.38 34.71 -15.90
N VAL A 188 -5.68 33.68 -16.33
CA VAL A 188 -4.57 33.01 -15.63
C VAL A 188 -3.32 33.12 -16.49
N ARG A 189 -2.23 33.65 -15.92
CA ARG A 189 -0.97 33.85 -16.63
C ARG A 189 0.03 32.76 -16.30
N THR A 190 0.48 32.03 -17.30
CA THR A 190 1.57 31.07 -17.15
C THR A 190 2.91 31.78 -16.97
N VAL A 191 3.90 31.02 -16.50
CA VAL A 191 5.28 31.52 -16.35
C VAL A 191 5.86 31.99 -17.70
N ASP A 192 5.49 31.31 -18.79
CA ASP A 192 5.90 31.63 -20.17
C ASP A 192 5.22 32.89 -20.75
N GLY A 193 4.42 33.59 -19.94
CA GLY A 193 3.70 34.80 -20.35
C GLY A 193 2.41 34.55 -21.14
N THR A 194 2.06 33.29 -21.40
CA THR A 194 0.79 32.96 -22.05
C THR A 194 -0.36 33.23 -21.09
N THR A 195 -1.40 33.91 -21.57
CA THR A 195 -2.61 34.19 -20.78
C THR A 195 -3.72 33.28 -21.25
N TYR A 196 -4.27 32.49 -20.32
CA TYR A 196 -5.41 31.62 -20.55
C TYR A 196 -6.64 32.13 -19.81
N ARG A 197 -7.83 31.95 -20.37
CA ARG A 197 -9.09 32.24 -19.69
C ARG A 197 -9.73 30.95 -19.19
N VAL A 198 -10.11 30.93 -17.91
CA VAL A 198 -10.77 29.77 -17.30
C VAL A 198 -12.25 29.75 -17.70
N VAL A 199 -12.66 28.90 -18.65
CA VAL A 199 -14.04 28.90 -19.18
C VAL A 199 -14.94 27.80 -18.60
N GLY A 200 -14.37 26.86 -17.84
CA GLY A 200 -15.14 25.78 -17.24
C GLY A 200 -14.40 25.02 -16.15
N VAL A 201 -15.18 24.28 -15.37
CA VAL A 201 -14.70 23.35 -14.35
C VAL A 201 -14.98 21.93 -14.82
N VAL A 202 -13.94 21.11 -14.95
CA VAL A 202 -14.02 19.73 -15.43
C VAL A 202 -13.41 18.78 -14.41
N GLU A 203 -13.95 17.58 -14.31
CA GLU A 203 -13.40 16.53 -13.45
C GLU A 203 -12.95 15.34 -14.30
N PHE A 204 -11.71 14.91 -14.05
CA PHE A 204 -11.16 13.68 -14.62
C PHE A 204 -11.31 12.56 -13.57
N PRO A 205 -12.00 11.45 -13.89
CA PRO A 205 -12.29 10.40 -12.90
C PRO A 205 -11.03 9.67 -12.40
N ASP A 206 -9.92 9.71 -13.13
CA ASP A 206 -8.63 9.16 -12.72
C ASP A 206 -7.81 10.11 -11.84
N SER A 207 -8.14 11.40 -11.77
CA SER A 207 -7.46 12.35 -10.89
C SER A 207 -8.38 13.48 -10.42
N LEU A 208 -8.65 13.51 -9.12
CA LEU A 208 -9.38 14.57 -8.42
C LEU A 208 -8.44 15.69 -7.91
N ARG A 209 -7.14 15.60 -8.22
CA ARG A 209 -6.12 16.61 -7.92
C ARG A 209 -6.22 17.82 -8.85
N GLU A 210 -5.29 18.76 -8.71
CA GLU A 210 -5.12 19.90 -9.60
C GLU A 210 -4.78 19.44 -11.02
N VAL A 211 -5.71 19.64 -11.96
CA VAL A 211 -5.51 19.34 -13.38
C VAL A 211 -6.11 20.46 -14.24
N ALA A 212 -5.39 20.93 -15.26
CA ALA A 212 -5.95 21.79 -16.31
C ALA A 212 -6.23 20.99 -17.59
N ALA A 213 -7.31 21.30 -18.29
CA ALA A 213 -7.62 20.80 -19.61
C ALA A 213 -7.36 21.91 -20.65
N LEU A 214 -6.44 21.62 -21.55
CA LEU A 214 -5.92 22.51 -22.58
C LEU A 214 -6.34 22.00 -23.96
N ARG A 215 -6.45 22.90 -24.95
CA ARG A 215 -6.59 22.51 -26.36
C ARG A 215 -5.33 21.80 -26.88
N PRO A 216 -5.46 20.78 -27.75
CA PRO A 216 -4.31 20.03 -28.25
C PRO A 216 -3.40 20.83 -29.20
N GLU A 217 -3.90 21.92 -29.79
CA GLU A 217 -3.15 22.76 -30.75
C GLU A 217 -2.08 23.66 -30.11
N ILE A 218 -2.02 23.73 -28.78
CA ILE A 218 -1.08 24.61 -28.07
C ILE A 218 0.37 24.10 -28.28
N PRO A 219 1.32 24.98 -28.70
CA PRO A 219 2.68 24.58 -29.03
C PRO A 219 3.43 23.89 -27.89
N SER A 220 4.04 22.77 -28.26
CA SER A 220 5.28 22.15 -27.76
C SER A 220 5.59 22.25 -26.26
N ALA A 221 5.29 21.16 -25.55
CA ALA A 221 6.30 20.66 -24.64
C ALA A 221 7.54 20.22 -25.47
N PRO A 222 8.76 20.33 -24.92
CA PRO A 222 9.99 19.89 -25.55
C PRO A 222 9.94 18.47 -26.17
N PRO A 223 10.45 18.25 -27.41
CA PRO A 223 10.50 16.92 -28.04
C PRO A 223 11.40 15.89 -27.32
N GLY A 224 10.84 15.16 -26.36
CA GLY A 224 11.54 14.01 -25.77
C GLY A 224 10.84 13.35 -24.58
N VAL A 225 9.74 13.93 -24.08
CA VAL A 225 8.92 13.34 -23.00
C VAL A 225 7.42 13.42 -23.28
N ALA A 226 7.01 13.78 -24.50
CA ALA A 226 5.60 13.78 -24.84
C ALA A 226 5.14 12.33 -25.05
N ASP A 227 4.54 11.74 -24.03
CA ASP A 227 3.53 10.69 -24.19
C ASP A 227 2.45 11.24 -25.14
N GLU A 228 2.65 11.01 -26.43
CA GLU A 228 1.71 11.38 -27.47
C GLU A 228 0.75 10.22 -27.67
N ASN A 229 -0.37 10.30 -26.95
CA ASN A 229 -1.45 9.35 -27.04
C ASN A 229 -2.43 9.82 -28.13
N TRP A 230 -2.95 8.86 -28.88
CA TRP A 230 -3.96 9.11 -29.90
C TRP A 230 -5.14 8.21 -29.64
N LEU A 231 -6.30 8.81 -29.41
CA LEU A 231 -7.54 8.06 -29.30
C LEU A 231 -8.13 7.86 -30.69
N VAL A 232 -8.50 6.63 -31.01
CA VAL A 232 -8.91 6.22 -32.35
C VAL A 232 -10.27 5.51 -32.32
N ASP A 233 -11.14 5.96 -33.21
CA ASP A 233 -12.41 5.33 -33.60
C ASP A 233 -12.16 4.52 -34.87
N LEU A 234 -12.46 3.22 -34.82
CA LEU A 234 -12.19 2.30 -35.92
C LEU A 234 -13.52 1.82 -36.53
N PRO A 235 -13.59 1.63 -37.86
CA PRO A 235 -14.79 1.08 -38.51
C PRO A 235 -15.07 -0.39 -38.14
N GLY A 236 -14.13 -1.06 -37.46
CA GLY A 236 -14.23 -2.45 -37.02
C GLY A 236 -13.24 -2.74 -35.87
N PRO A 237 -13.26 -3.95 -35.29
CA PRO A 237 -12.41 -4.29 -34.16
C PRO A 237 -10.92 -4.30 -34.53
N VAL A 238 -10.04 -4.14 -33.53
CA VAL A 238 -8.60 -4.29 -33.72
C VAL A 238 -8.27 -5.77 -33.93
N ASP A 239 -7.97 -6.14 -35.17
CA ASP A 239 -7.51 -7.48 -35.53
C ASP A 239 -6.00 -7.64 -35.32
N ALA A 240 -5.52 -8.89 -35.31
CA ALA A 240 -4.09 -9.18 -35.19
C ALA A 240 -3.29 -8.49 -36.29
N ALA A 241 -3.80 -8.46 -37.53
CA ALA A 241 -3.11 -7.86 -38.66
C ALA A 241 -2.90 -6.34 -38.48
N LEU A 242 -3.89 -5.61 -37.97
CA LEU A 242 -3.75 -4.19 -37.66
C LEU A 242 -2.78 -3.98 -36.50
N ALA A 243 -2.90 -4.76 -35.42
CA ALA A 243 -1.98 -4.68 -34.30
C ALA A 243 -0.54 -4.96 -34.71
N ASP A 244 -0.29 -5.98 -35.53
CA ASP A 244 1.04 -6.35 -36.04
C ASP A 244 1.60 -5.27 -36.96
N ARG A 245 0.78 -4.69 -37.84
CA ARG A 245 1.20 -3.56 -38.70
C ARG A 245 1.61 -2.34 -37.87
N LEU A 246 0.87 -2.02 -36.80
CA LEU A 246 1.16 -0.90 -35.91
C LEU A 246 2.40 -1.17 -35.07
N ASN A 247 2.50 -2.35 -34.47
CA ASN A 247 3.64 -2.81 -33.70
C ASN A 247 4.93 -2.86 -34.53
N ALA A 248 4.85 -3.26 -35.81
CA ALA A 248 5.98 -3.22 -36.74
C ALA A 248 6.54 -1.79 -36.97
N ARG A 249 5.80 -0.75 -36.58
CA ARG A 249 6.22 0.66 -36.63
C ARG A 249 6.56 1.24 -35.26
N GLY A 250 6.59 0.43 -34.20
CA GLY A 250 6.82 0.89 -32.83
C GLY A 250 5.62 1.57 -32.18
N ILE A 251 4.41 1.31 -32.70
CA ILE A 251 3.16 1.83 -32.16
C ILE A 251 2.55 0.79 -31.23
N LEU A 252 2.45 1.15 -29.96
CA LEU A 252 1.73 0.41 -28.94
C LEU A 252 0.22 0.65 -29.09
N VAL A 253 -0.57 -0.40 -28.92
CA VAL A 253 -2.02 -0.38 -29.09
C VAL A 253 -2.67 -0.86 -27.80
N SER A 254 -3.45 0.00 -27.15
CA SER A 254 -4.35 -0.37 -26.06
C SER A 254 -5.78 -0.35 -26.59
N ALA A 255 -6.51 -1.45 -26.48
CA ALA A 255 -7.86 -1.58 -27.04
C ALA A 255 -8.85 -2.07 -25.97
N ARG A 256 -10.15 -1.88 -26.23
CA ARG A 256 -11.23 -2.35 -25.34
C ARG A 256 -11.24 -3.87 -25.13
N THR A 257 -10.74 -4.62 -26.10
CA THR A 257 -10.65 -6.07 -26.07
C THR A 257 -9.20 -6.51 -26.19
N ALA A 258 -8.87 -7.66 -25.60
CA ALA A 258 -7.55 -8.29 -25.74
C ALA A 258 -7.17 -8.39 -27.21
N LEU A 259 -5.95 -7.97 -27.54
CA LEU A 259 -5.42 -8.07 -28.88
C LEU A 259 -5.24 -9.54 -29.27
N PRO A 260 -5.75 -9.98 -30.43
CA PRO A 260 -5.66 -11.38 -30.82
C PRO A 260 -4.21 -11.84 -31.00
N GLY A 261 -3.90 -13.05 -30.54
CA GLY A 261 -2.58 -13.68 -30.72
C GLY A 261 -1.49 -13.17 -29.77
N ARG A 262 -1.83 -12.40 -28.74
CA ARG A 262 -0.90 -11.91 -27.72
C ARG A 262 -1.26 -12.50 -26.36
N ASP A 263 -0.24 -12.77 -25.56
CA ASP A 263 -0.41 -13.20 -24.18
C ASP A 263 -0.62 -11.97 -23.29
N GLU A 264 -1.40 -12.13 -22.23
CA GLU A 264 -1.51 -11.11 -21.22
C GLU A 264 -0.19 -11.01 -20.46
N MET A 265 0.30 -9.78 -20.25
CA MET A 265 1.40 -9.60 -19.32
C MET A 265 0.92 -10.08 -17.96
N ALA A 266 1.75 -10.87 -17.27
CA ALA A 266 1.44 -11.30 -15.92
C ALA A 266 1.51 -10.08 -14.97
N THR A 267 0.48 -9.23 -14.97
CA THR A 267 0.28 -8.09 -14.08
C THR A 267 -0.62 -8.44 -12.89
N GLY A 268 -0.64 -9.71 -12.50
CA GLY A 268 -1.21 -10.17 -11.23
C GLY A 268 -0.11 -10.37 -10.18
N PRO A 269 -0.44 -10.44 -8.88
CA PRO A 269 0.48 -11.05 -7.93
C PRO A 269 0.85 -12.42 -8.50
N GLY A 270 2.14 -12.72 -8.61
CA GLY A 270 2.60 -14.06 -8.96
C GLY A 270 2.02 -15.10 -7.97
N LEU A 271 2.46 -16.36 -8.08
CA LEU A 271 2.30 -17.24 -6.91
C LEU A 271 2.85 -16.48 -5.70
N PRO A 272 2.05 -16.23 -4.65
CA PRO A 272 2.44 -15.31 -3.60
C PRO A 272 3.77 -15.80 -3.04
N ASP A 273 4.79 -14.97 -3.15
CA ASP A 273 6.12 -15.34 -2.72
C ASP A 273 6.05 -15.73 -1.24
N ALA A 274 6.94 -16.65 -0.82
CA ALA A 274 6.94 -17.15 0.56
C ALA A 274 7.03 -15.99 1.59
N GLU A 275 7.63 -14.87 1.20
CA GLU A 275 7.71 -13.64 1.99
C GLU A 275 6.35 -12.92 2.12
N GLU A 276 5.62 -12.71 1.02
CA GLU A 276 4.31 -12.05 1.04
C GLU A 276 3.28 -12.88 1.80
N THR A 277 3.28 -14.21 1.57
CA THR A 277 2.47 -15.16 2.35
C THR A 277 2.85 -15.10 3.83
N GLY A 278 4.15 -15.04 4.14
CA GLY A 278 4.67 -14.91 5.50
C GLY A 278 4.21 -13.63 6.19
N ASN A 279 4.26 -12.49 5.51
CA ASN A 279 3.84 -11.19 6.02
C ASN A 279 2.33 -11.14 6.26
N THR A 280 1.54 -11.68 5.33
CA THR A 280 0.08 -11.79 5.48
C THR A 280 -0.29 -12.67 6.69
N LEU A 281 0.40 -13.79 6.88
CA LEU A 281 0.21 -14.65 8.05
C LEU A 281 0.65 -13.99 9.35
N LEU A 282 1.76 -13.25 9.35
CA LEU A 282 2.26 -12.51 10.52
C LEU A 282 1.24 -11.43 10.94
N VAL A 283 0.83 -10.57 10.01
CA VAL A 283 -0.12 -9.48 10.29
C VAL A 283 -1.49 -10.03 10.67
N GLY A 284 -2.02 -10.99 9.90
CA GLY A 284 -3.32 -11.60 10.17
C GLY A 284 -3.34 -12.42 11.46
N GLY A 285 -2.26 -13.14 11.75
CA GLY A 285 -2.10 -13.93 12.96
C GLY A 285 -1.98 -13.06 14.21
N LEU A 286 -1.18 -12.00 14.15
CA LEU A 286 -1.06 -11.02 15.25
C LEU A 286 -2.40 -10.30 15.48
N GLY A 287 -3.06 -9.84 14.41
CA GLY A 287 -4.38 -9.21 14.53
C GLY A 287 -5.43 -10.14 15.15
N LEU A 288 -5.45 -11.43 14.76
CA LEU A 288 -6.32 -12.43 15.38
C LEU A 288 -5.99 -12.64 16.87
N LEU A 289 -4.71 -12.74 17.22
CA LEU A 289 -4.25 -12.88 18.60
C LEU A 289 -4.76 -11.72 19.47
N GLU A 290 -4.58 -10.49 18.99
CA GLU A 290 -5.02 -9.27 19.66
C GLU A 290 -6.53 -9.26 19.89
N VAL A 291 -7.32 -9.56 18.86
CA VAL A 291 -8.79 -9.64 18.98
C VAL A 291 -9.21 -10.71 19.99
N VAL A 292 -8.56 -11.89 19.98
CA VAL A 292 -8.85 -12.96 20.93
C VAL A 292 -8.56 -12.53 22.37
N LEU A 293 -7.42 -11.89 22.61
CA LEU A 293 -7.02 -11.41 23.93
C LEU A 293 -7.91 -10.27 24.41
N LEU A 294 -8.33 -9.38 23.51
CA LEU A 294 -9.27 -8.30 23.81
C LEU A 294 -10.65 -8.84 24.24
N VAL A 295 -11.14 -9.87 23.55
CA VAL A 295 -12.49 -10.43 23.74
C VAL A 295 -12.56 -11.39 24.94
N GLY A 296 -11.46 -12.08 25.27
CA GLY A 296 -11.35 -13.06 26.35
C GLY A 296 -11.90 -12.61 27.73
N PRO A 297 -11.60 -11.39 28.24
CA PRO A 297 -12.10 -10.90 29.52
C PRO A 297 -13.62 -10.82 29.57
N ALA A 298 -14.26 -10.40 28.48
CA ALA A 298 -15.70 -10.27 28.42
C ALA A 298 -16.39 -11.64 28.53
N PHE A 299 -15.82 -12.67 27.88
CA PHE A 299 -16.27 -14.06 28.05
C PHE A 299 -15.97 -14.61 29.45
N ALA A 300 -14.80 -14.35 30.01
CA ALA A 300 -14.42 -14.82 31.34
C ALA A 300 -15.31 -14.24 32.45
N VAL A 301 -15.65 -12.95 32.37
CA VAL A 301 -16.64 -12.30 33.25
C VAL A 301 -18.03 -12.88 32.99
N GLY A 302 -18.33 -13.16 31.73
CA GLY A 302 -19.58 -13.71 31.30
C GLY A 302 -19.92 -15.08 31.88
N VAL A 303 -19.00 -16.03 31.79
CA VAL A 303 -19.15 -17.37 32.36
C VAL A 303 -19.34 -17.30 33.88
N ARG A 304 -18.68 -16.38 34.57
CA ARG A 304 -18.82 -16.22 36.03
C ARG A 304 -20.22 -15.87 36.47
N ARG A 305 -20.82 -14.89 35.79
CA ARG A 305 -22.16 -14.44 36.11
C ARG A 305 -23.20 -15.55 35.88
N ARG A 306 -22.88 -16.54 35.04
CA ARG A 306 -23.70 -17.72 34.73
C ARG A 306 -23.25 -19.00 35.43
N ARG A 307 -22.37 -18.92 36.44
CA ARG A 307 -21.89 -20.12 37.16
C ARG A 307 -23.02 -20.95 37.75
N ARG A 308 -24.03 -20.28 38.31
CA ARG A 308 -25.22 -20.94 38.88
C ARG A 308 -26.03 -21.65 37.79
N ASP A 309 -26.24 -21.02 36.64
CA ASP A 309 -26.98 -21.61 35.52
C ASP A 309 -26.25 -22.85 34.95
N LEU A 310 -24.92 -22.78 34.83
CA LEU A 310 -24.11 -23.91 34.40
C LEU A 310 -24.12 -25.05 35.43
N ALA A 311 -24.09 -24.72 36.72
CA ALA A 311 -24.23 -25.72 37.79
C ALA A 311 -25.61 -26.40 37.77
N LEU A 312 -26.69 -25.66 37.48
CA LEU A 312 -28.04 -26.24 37.32
C LEU A 312 -28.10 -27.23 36.14
N VAL A 313 -27.43 -26.92 35.02
CA VAL A 313 -27.30 -27.87 33.90
C VAL A 313 -26.55 -29.12 34.32
N ALA A 314 -25.49 -29.00 35.13
CA ALA A 314 -24.75 -30.14 35.65
C ALA A 314 -25.59 -31.02 36.59
N VAL A 315 -26.37 -30.41 37.50
CA VAL A 315 -27.31 -31.13 38.39
C VAL A 315 -28.40 -31.85 37.60
N ALA A 316 -28.86 -31.28 36.50
CA ALA A 316 -29.84 -31.89 35.60
C ALA A 316 -29.27 -33.03 34.73
N GLY A 317 -28.03 -33.48 34.98
CA GLY A 317 -27.38 -34.58 34.26
C GLY A 317 -26.43 -34.16 33.14
N GLY A 318 -26.08 -32.88 33.04
CA GLY A 318 -25.09 -32.39 32.08
C GLY A 318 -23.66 -32.81 32.44
N ASP A 319 -22.91 -33.35 31.47
CA ASP A 319 -21.49 -33.68 31.65
C ASP A 319 -20.58 -32.47 31.39
N ALA A 320 -19.29 -32.62 31.67
CA ALA A 320 -18.28 -31.59 31.42
C ALA A 320 -18.22 -31.16 29.93
N THR A 321 -18.55 -32.08 29.01
CA THR A 321 -18.61 -31.81 27.57
C THR A 321 -19.78 -30.89 27.20
N HIS A 322 -20.96 -31.10 27.81
CA HIS A 322 -22.14 -30.26 27.64
C HIS A 322 -21.86 -28.84 28.12
N LEU A 323 -21.24 -28.68 29.29
CA LEU A 323 -20.85 -27.36 29.81
C LEU A 323 -19.85 -26.66 28.86
N ARG A 324 -18.83 -27.39 28.38
CA ARG A 324 -17.86 -26.84 27.42
C ARG A 324 -18.53 -26.41 26.11
N ARG A 325 -19.43 -27.24 25.56
CA ARG A 325 -20.16 -26.94 24.32
C ARG A 325 -21.07 -25.73 24.48
N ILE A 326 -21.74 -25.56 25.62
CA ILE A 326 -22.58 -24.37 25.89
C ILE A 326 -21.73 -23.10 25.84
N VAL A 327 -20.56 -23.08 26.51
CA VAL A 327 -19.70 -21.90 26.51
C VAL A 327 -19.04 -21.64 25.14
N LEU A 328 -18.64 -22.68 24.42
CA LEU A 328 -18.13 -22.52 23.04
C LEU A 328 -19.22 -22.05 22.08
N ALA A 329 -20.46 -22.49 22.27
CA ALA A 329 -21.60 -22.03 21.50
C ALA A 329 -21.91 -20.54 21.75
N ASP A 330 -21.71 -20.03 22.97
CA ASP A 330 -21.73 -18.58 23.23
C ASP A 330 -20.67 -17.86 22.37
N GLY A 331 -19.47 -18.43 22.26
CA GLY A 331 -18.39 -17.94 21.40
C GLY A 331 -18.79 -17.86 19.93
N VAL A 332 -19.39 -18.94 19.39
CA VAL A 332 -19.88 -18.98 18.00
C VAL A 332 -21.00 -17.96 17.76
N VAL A 333 -22.00 -17.90 18.65
CA VAL A 333 -23.16 -17.02 18.49
C VAL A 333 -22.75 -15.54 18.55
N LEU A 334 -21.90 -15.17 19.51
CA LEU A 334 -21.42 -13.80 19.66
C LEU A 334 -20.41 -13.42 18.57
N GLY A 335 -19.54 -14.36 18.17
CA GLY A 335 -18.62 -14.18 17.04
C GLY A 335 -19.37 -13.95 15.73
N ALA A 336 -20.35 -14.81 15.42
CA ALA A 336 -21.17 -14.68 14.21
C ALA A 336 -22.06 -13.42 14.25
N GLY A 337 -22.63 -13.09 15.41
CA GLY A 337 -23.42 -11.88 15.57
C GLY A 337 -22.59 -10.60 15.43
N GLY A 338 -21.38 -10.58 16.01
CA GLY A 338 -20.46 -9.46 15.92
C GLY A 338 -19.94 -9.30 14.49
N ALA A 339 -19.62 -10.42 13.83
CA ALA A 339 -19.25 -10.45 12.42
C ALA A 339 -20.37 -9.89 11.53
N ALA A 340 -21.61 -10.33 11.72
CA ALA A 340 -22.74 -9.84 10.93
C ALA A 340 -22.98 -8.33 11.11
N VAL A 341 -22.98 -7.83 12.36
CA VAL A 341 -23.16 -6.40 12.63
C VAL A 341 -21.99 -5.58 12.09
N GLY A 342 -20.76 -6.02 12.34
CA GLY A 342 -19.56 -5.36 11.84
C GLY A 342 -19.52 -5.30 10.32
N LEU A 343 -19.89 -6.40 9.65
CA LEU A 343 -19.94 -6.49 8.20
C LEU A 343 -20.97 -5.52 7.60
N LEU A 344 -22.19 -5.51 8.15
CA LEU A 344 -23.24 -4.60 7.70
C LEU A 344 -22.84 -3.13 7.88
N LEU A 345 -22.30 -2.78 9.04
CA LEU A 345 -21.84 -1.43 9.31
C LEU A 345 -20.61 -1.05 8.47
N GLY A 346 -19.69 -1.98 8.22
CA GLY A 346 -18.49 -1.76 7.44
C GLY A 346 -18.77 -1.54 5.96
N ILE A 347 -19.62 -2.38 5.36
CA ILE A 347 -20.10 -2.21 3.98
C ILE A 347 -20.88 -0.89 3.85
N GLY A 348 -21.81 -0.64 4.78
CA GLY A 348 -22.60 0.59 4.79
C GLY A 348 -21.73 1.84 4.93
N ALA A 349 -20.73 1.80 5.80
CA ALA A 349 -19.76 2.88 5.97
C ALA A 349 -18.87 3.06 4.73
N ALA A 350 -18.47 1.99 4.04
CA ALA A 350 -17.67 2.09 2.82
C ALA A 350 -18.47 2.76 1.69
N PHE A 351 -19.74 2.37 1.52
CA PHE A 351 -20.60 2.99 0.50
C PHE A 351 -20.95 4.44 0.84
N ALA A 352 -21.28 4.75 2.09
CA ALA A 352 -21.58 6.11 2.52
C ALA A 352 -20.33 7.02 2.56
N GLY A 353 -19.17 6.45 2.92
CA GLY A 353 -17.89 7.15 3.03
C GLY A 353 -17.13 7.29 1.72
N ARG A 354 -17.57 6.61 0.64
CA ARG A 354 -16.96 6.65 -0.69
C ARG A 354 -16.53 8.04 -1.16
N PRO A 355 -17.36 9.10 -1.16
CA PRO A 355 -16.94 10.41 -1.66
C PRO A 355 -15.78 11.02 -0.85
N LEU A 356 -15.73 10.77 0.46
CA LEU A 356 -14.63 11.23 1.31
C LEU A 356 -13.34 10.47 0.99
N VAL A 357 -13.42 9.15 0.80
CA VAL A 357 -12.23 8.34 0.47
C VAL A 357 -11.71 8.68 -0.93
N GLU A 358 -12.60 8.81 -1.92
CA GLU A 358 -12.25 9.26 -3.28
C GLU A 358 -11.55 10.62 -3.23
N GLN A 359 -12.12 11.59 -2.51
CA GLN A 359 -11.64 12.98 -2.51
C GLN A 359 -10.41 13.23 -1.66
N TYR A 360 -10.20 12.50 -0.55
CA TYR A 360 -9.12 12.81 0.40
C TYR A 360 -8.05 11.74 0.50
N VAL A 361 -8.37 10.48 0.21
CA VAL A 361 -7.43 9.36 0.35
C VAL A 361 -6.87 8.97 -1.01
N MET A 362 -7.74 8.57 -1.95
CA MET A 362 -7.30 8.04 -3.24
C MET A 362 -7.08 9.12 -4.30
N GLN A 363 -7.71 10.29 -4.15
CA GLN A 363 -7.68 11.37 -5.15
C GLN A 363 -8.11 10.91 -6.56
N ALA A 364 -9.00 9.92 -6.63
CA ALA A 364 -9.52 9.34 -7.87
C ALA A 364 -10.93 8.77 -7.61
N ARG A 365 -11.76 8.70 -8.66
CA ARG A 365 -13.09 8.08 -8.58
C ARG A 365 -12.97 6.56 -8.57
N PHE A 366 -13.75 5.91 -7.72
CA PHE A 366 -13.83 4.45 -7.67
C PHE A 366 -14.61 3.90 -8.88
N GLY A 367 -14.51 2.59 -9.10
CA GLY A 367 -15.34 1.87 -10.07
C GLY A 367 -16.78 1.68 -9.58
N ALA A 368 -17.43 0.62 -10.04
CA ALA A 368 -18.76 0.23 -9.62
C ALA A 368 -18.84 -0.07 -8.11
N TYR A 369 -20.04 0.02 -7.56
CA TYR A 369 -20.30 -0.44 -6.19
C TYR A 369 -20.24 -1.97 -6.16
N ARG A 370 -19.17 -2.49 -5.57
CA ARG A 370 -18.91 -3.91 -5.41
C ARG A 370 -18.39 -4.22 -4.02
N VAL A 371 -18.42 -5.51 -3.69
CA VAL A 371 -17.93 -6.05 -2.44
C VAL A 371 -17.04 -7.23 -2.77
N PHE A 372 -16.01 -7.45 -1.95
CA PHE A 372 -15.05 -8.55 -2.13
C PHE A 372 -15.47 -9.79 -1.34
N PRO A 373 -16.22 -10.75 -1.93
CA PRO A 373 -16.93 -11.76 -1.13
C PRO A 373 -15.97 -12.73 -0.44
N ALA A 374 -14.83 -13.04 -1.08
CA ALA A 374 -13.80 -13.90 -0.51
C ALA A 374 -13.14 -13.26 0.73
N ALA A 375 -12.75 -11.99 0.65
CA ALA A 375 -12.20 -11.24 1.78
C ALA A 375 -13.21 -11.11 2.92
N LEU A 376 -14.47 -10.77 2.60
CA LEU A 376 -15.54 -10.68 3.60
C LEU A 376 -15.82 -12.03 4.28
N ALA A 377 -15.84 -13.12 3.52
CA ALA A 377 -16.00 -14.47 4.07
C ALA A 377 -14.82 -14.84 5.00
N ALA A 378 -13.59 -14.49 4.63
CA ALA A 378 -12.41 -14.69 5.46
C ALA A 378 -12.51 -13.86 6.76
N ILE A 379 -12.91 -12.60 6.70
CA ILE A 379 -13.12 -11.74 7.87
C ILE A 379 -14.18 -12.35 8.80
N VAL A 380 -15.31 -12.83 8.27
CA VAL A 380 -16.34 -13.50 9.07
C VAL A 380 -15.79 -14.78 9.71
N ALA A 381 -15.06 -15.60 8.97
CA ALA A 381 -14.46 -16.82 9.48
C ALA A 381 -13.48 -16.53 10.63
N VAL A 382 -12.61 -15.53 10.46
CA VAL A 382 -11.65 -15.08 11.48
C VAL A 382 -12.37 -14.52 12.71
N ALA A 383 -13.44 -13.75 12.54
CA ALA A 383 -14.22 -13.21 13.66
C ALA A 383 -14.93 -14.30 14.48
N VAL A 384 -15.52 -15.30 13.80
CA VAL A 384 -16.12 -16.47 14.46
C VAL A 384 -15.05 -17.29 15.17
N LEU A 385 -13.91 -17.52 14.51
CA LEU A 385 -12.76 -18.21 15.10
C LEU A 385 -12.28 -17.47 16.35
N ALA A 386 -12.13 -16.14 16.29
CA ALA A 386 -11.74 -15.32 17.42
C ALA A 386 -12.71 -15.47 18.60
N GLY A 387 -14.02 -15.42 18.34
CA GLY A 387 -15.06 -15.64 19.35
C GLY A 387 -14.98 -17.02 20.01
N VAL A 388 -14.70 -18.08 19.23
CA VAL A 388 -14.51 -19.44 19.73
C VAL A 388 -13.23 -19.56 20.55
N LEU A 389 -12.11 -19.03 20.04
CA LEU A 389 -10.81 -19.06 20.71
C LEU A 389 -10.87 -18.31 22.04
N ALA A 390 -11.49 -17.14 22.08
CA ALA A 390 -11.70 -16.37 23.31
C ALA A 390 -12.57 -17.12 24.35
N ALA A 391 -13.48 -17.98 23.89
CA ALA A 391 -14.32 -18.80 24.76
C ALA A 391 -13.63 -20.09 25.26
N LEU A 392 -12.49 -20.51 24.70
CA LEU A 392 -11.83 -21.78 25.05
C LEU A 392 -11.44 -21.87 26.52
N ALA A 393 -10.69 -20.89 27.03
CA ALA A 393 -10.24 -20.89 28.42
C ALA A 393 -11.42 -20.82 29.42
N PRO A 394 -12.42 -19.93 29.23
CA PRO A 394 -13.65 -19.95 30.03
C PRO A 394 -14.44 -21.27 29.93
N ALA A 395 -14.51 -21.89 28.75
CA ALA A 395 -15.21 -23.17 28.56
C ALA A 395 -14.53 -24.32 29.29
N TRP A 396 -13.19 -24.35 29.29
CA TRP A 396 -12.42 -25.33 30.04
C TRP A 396 -12.55 -25.11 31.55
N ALA A 397 -12.55 -23.86 32.00
CA ALA A 397 -12.81 -23.53 33.39
C ALA A 397 -14.23 -23.90 33.83
N ALA A 398 -15.23 -23.77 32.96
CA ALA A 398 -16.62 -24.19 33.23
C ALA A 398 -16.74 -25.72 33.39
N ALA A 399 -16.07 -26.48 32.53
CA ALA A 399 -16.08 -27.94 32.56
C ALA A 399 -15.47 -28.54 33.83
N ARG A 400 -14.64 -27.78 34.56
CA ARG A 400 -13.94 -28.20 35.79
C ARG A 400 -14.49 -27.55 37.06
N GLN A 401 -15.64 -26.90 37.00
CA GLN A 401 -16.24 -26.25 38.16
C GLN A 401 -16.86 -27.26 39.12
N ASP A 402 -16.65 -27.04 40.42
CA ASP A 402 -17.38 -27.75 41.47
C ASP A 402 -18.85 -27.29 41.47
N VAL A 403 -19.75 -28.25 41.26
CA VAL A 403 -21.20 -28.03 41.17
C VAL A 403 -21.76 -27.51 42.50
N VAL A 404 -21.27 -28.02 43.63
CA VAL A 404 -21.70 -27.62 44.98
C VAL A 404 -21.22 -26.20 45.28
N ALA A 405 -19.98 -25.86 44.93
CA ALA A 405 -19.46 -24.50 45.08
C ALA A 405 -20.24 -23.50 44.19
N GLY A 406 -20.61 -23.90 42.97
CA GLY A 406 -21.42 -23.11 42.04
C GLY A 406 -22.83 -22.81 42.55
N LEU A 407 -23.50 -23.78 43.20
CA LEU A 407 -24.82 -23.61 43.81
C LEU A 407 -24.77 -22.83 45.12
N ALA A 408 -23.73 -23.04 45.93
CA ALA A 408 -23.55 -22.37 47.22
C ALA A 408 -23.06 -20.91 47.09
N GLY A 409 -22.66 -20.48 45.89
CA GLY A 409 -22.09 -19.14 45.66
C GLY A 409 -20.77 -18.90 46.42
N ARG A 410 -20.13 -19.97 46.94
CA ARG A 410 -18.90 -19.87 47.72
C ARG A 410 -17.73 -19.51 46.81
N ARG A 411 -16.95 -18.51 47.24
CA ARG A 411 -15.74 -18.06 46.54
C ARG A 411 -14.59 -18.96 46.95
N GLU A 412 -14.23 -19.92 46.12
CA GLU A 412 -12.93 -20.59 46.28
C GLU A 412 -11.87 -19.77 45.53
N PRO A 413 -10.97 -19.06 46.24
CA PRO A 413 -9.85 -18.41 45.59
C PRO A 413 -8.92 -19.50 45.04
N PRO A 414 -8.65 -19.54 43.72
CA PRO A 414 -7.70 -20.50 43.17
C PRO A 414 -6.34 -20.28 43.83
N ARG A 415 -5.74 -21.35 44.36
CA ARG A 415 -4.39 -21.28 44.94
C ARG A 415 -3.38 -21.05 43.81
N PRO A 416 -2.62 -19.93 43.80
CA PRO A 416 -1.62 -19.71 42.78
C PRO A 416 -0.47 -20.70 42.98
N GLY A 417 -0.27 -21.60 42.02
CA GLY A 417 0.91 -22.44 42.00
C GLY A 417 2.08 -21.66 41.42
N ARG A 418 3.23 -21.61 42.12
CA ARG A 418 4.52 -21.08 41.61
C ARG A 418 4.86 -21.63 40.22
N ARG A 419 4.39 -22.84 39.90
CA ARG A 419 4.48 -23.49 38.59
C ARG A 419 3.98 -22.64 37.41
N TRP A 420 2.90 -21.88 37.57
CA TRP A 420 2.33 -21.07 36.47
C TRP A 420 3.17 -19.82 36.18
N LEU A 421 3.81 -19.26 37.21
CA LEU A 421 4.77 -18.18 37.04
C LEU A 421 6.03 -18.66 36.34
N VAL A 422 6.58 -19.80 36.75
CA VAL A 422 7.78 -20.37 36.12
C VAL A 422 7.48 -20.73 34.67
N LEU A 423 6.33 -21.37 34.39
CA LEU A 423 5.91 -21.69 33.03
C LEU A 423 5.75 -20.43 32.19
N GLY A 424 5.05 -19.41 32.70
CA GLY A 424 4.87 -18.16 31.96
C GLY A 424 6.20 -17.45 31.68
N LEU A 425 7.13 -17.41 32.64
CA LEU A 425 8.45 -16.82 32.44
C LEU A 425 9.26 -17.59 31.40
N LEU A 426 9.25 -18.93 31.46
CA LEU A 426 9.92 -19.77 30.46
C LEU A 426 9.34 -19.56 29.06
N LEU A 427 8.01 -19.48 28.93
CA LEU A 427 7.35 -19.19 27.66
C LEU A 427 7.70 -17.80 27.12
N THR A 428 7.76 -16.78 27.99
CA THR A 428 8.16 -15.43 27.59
C THR A 428 9.61 -15.38 27.12
N VAL A 429 10.53 -16.02 27.83
CA VAL A 429 11.95 -16.09 27.44
C VAL A 429 12.11 -16.90 26.15
N ALA A 430 11.45 -18.05 26.02
CA ALA A 430 11.49 -18.87 24.81
C ALA A 430 10.86 -18.15 23.61
N GLY A 431 9.75 -17.44 23.81
CA GLY A 431 9.08 -16.65 22.77
C GLY A 431 9.95 -15.50 22.28
N ALA A 432 10.58 -14.76 23.19
CA ALA A 432 11.53 -13.70 22.85
C ALA A 432 12.75 -14.25 22.08
N ALA A 433 13.30 -15.39 22.52
CA ALA A 433 14.42 -16.05 21.84
C ALA A 433 14.02 -16.54 20.43
N LEU A 434 12.82 -17.13 20.28
CA LEU A 434 12.30 -17.58 19.00
C LEU A 434 12.00 -16.41 18.06
N ALA A 435 11.44 -15.31 18.57
CA ALA A 435 11.19 -14.11 17.77
C ALA A 435 12.50 -13.47 17.30
N ALA A 436 13.50 -13.37 18.18
CA ALA A 436 14.83 -12.88 17.84
C ALA A 436 15.51 -13.79 16.78
N PHE A 437 15.42 -15.11 16.93
CA PHE A 437 15.92 -16.06 15.94
C PHE A 437 15.16 -15.98 14.62
N GLY A 438 13.83 -15.82 14.66
CA GLY A 438 13.00 -15.64 13.47
C GLY A 438 13.39 -14.37 12.71
N ALA A 439 13.67 -13.28 13.43
CA ALA A 439 14.12 -12.02 12.87
C ALA A 439 15.50 -12.12 12.22
N THR A 440 16.48 -12.80 12.85
CA THR A 440 17.82 -12.98 12.25
C THR A 440 17.82 -13.86 10.99
N ARG A 441 16.80 -14.71 10.84
CA ARG A 441 16.61 -15.58 9.67
C ARG A 441 15.59 -15.02 8.67
N THR A 442 15.11 -13.80 8.89
CA THR A 442 14.07 -13.15 8.06
C THR A 442 12.87 -14.06 7.80
N THR A 443 12.42 -14.79 8.84
CA THR A 443 11.27 -15.71 8.77
C THR A 443 10.07 -15.11 9.51
N PRO A 444 9.07 -14.55 8.80
CA PRO A 444 7.90 -13.94 9.43
C PRO A 444 7.14 -14.91 10.35
N THR A 445 7.07 -16.18 9.96
CA THR A 445 6.42 -17.25 10.74
C THR A 445 7.13 -17.52 12.07
N GLY A 446 8.47 -17.45 12.10
CA GLY A 446 9.26 -17.58 13.31
C GLY A 446 9.03 -16.41 14.27
N VAL A 447 8.94 -15.19 13.73
CA VAL A 447 8.59 -13.99 14.51
C VAL A 447 7.19 -14.11 15.10
N LEU A 448 6.18 -14.46 14.28
CA LEU A 448 4.81 -14.65 14.76
C LEU A 448 4.74 -15.70 15.88
N ALA A 449 5.35 -16.87 15.66
CA ALA A 449 5.35 -17.94 16.66
C ALA A 449 6.00 -17.49 17.97
N GLY A 450 7.12 -16.76 17.89
CA GLY A 450 7.81 -16.21 19.05
C GLY A 450 6.97 -15.18 19.80
N VAL A 451 6.34 -14.24 19.09
CA VAL A 451 5.45 -13.21 19.69
C VAL A 451 4.25 -13.85 20.36
N VAL A 452 3.54 -14.75 19.67
CA VAL A 452 2.39 -15.49 20.22
C VAL A 452 2.80 -16.24 21.50
N LEU A 453 3.93 -16.96 21.46
CA LEU A 453 4.43 -17.70 22.61
C LEU A 453 4.79 -16.77 23.78
N GLY A 454 5.41 -15.63 23.47
CA GLY A 454 5.84 -14.63 24.44
C GLY A 454 4.67 -13.98 25.17
N GLU A 455 3.65 -13.56 24.42
CA GLU A 455 2.42 -12.98 24.94
C GLU A 455 1.64 -13.98 25.78
N LEU A 456 1.45 -15.22 25.31
CA LEU A 456 0.81 -16.26 26.11
C LEU A 456 1.55 -16.48 27.44
N GLY A 457 2.89 -16.45 27.43
CA GLY A 457 3.71 -16.47 28.64
C GLY A 457 3.38 -15.34 29.62
N LEU A 458 3.23 -14.10 29.13
CA LEU A 458 2.83 -12.95 29.94
C LEU A 458 1.40 -13.10 30.50
N VAL A 459 0.47 -13.63 29.69
CA VAL A 459 -0.90 -13.94 30.13
C VAL A 459 -0.89 -14.95 31.28
N PHE A 460 -0.11 -16.02 31.18
CA PHE A 460 0.02 -17.01 32.27
C PHE A 460 0.69 -16.43 33.53
N CYS A 461 1.63 -15.49 33.37
CA CYS A 461 2.27 -14.77 34.48
C CYS A 461 1.34 -13.79 35.19
N THR A 462 0.31 -13.28 34.52
CA THR A 462 -0.52 -12.15 35.00
C THR A 462 -1.14 -12.39 36.39
N PRO A 463 -1.83 -13.52 36.67
CA PRO A 463 -2.45 -13.75 37.98
C PRO A 463 -1.45 -13.82 39.14
N THR A 464 -0.24 -14.29 38.87
CA THR A 464 0.84 -14.38 39.85
C THR A 464 1.53 -13.04 40.07
N LEU A 465 1.75 -12.25 39.01
CA LEU A 465 2.28 -10.90 39.09
C LEU A 465 1.38 -9.97 39.91
N ILE A 466 0.06 -10.02 39.71
CA ILE A 466 -0.91 -9.29 40.56
C ILE A 466 -0.74 -9.68 42.04
N GLY A 467 -0.53 -10.97 42.32
CA GLY A 467 -0.31 -11.46 43.66
C GLY A 467 1.01 -10.97 44.29
N LEU A 468 2.07 -10.87 43.48
CA LEU A 468 3.37 -10.34 43.90
C LEU A 468 3.29 -8.83 44.15
N LEU A 469 2.70 -8.08 43.22
CA LEU A 469 2.49 -6.63 43.33
C LEU A 469 1.62 -6.26 44.54
N ALA A 470 0.60 -7.07 44.86
CA ALA A 470 -0.19 -6.86 46.07
C ALA A 470 0.58 -7.17 47.37
N ARG A 471 1.64 -7.98 47.31
CA ARG A 471 2.54 -8.22 48.46
C ARG A 471 3.53 -7.06 48.65
N THR A 472 4.12 -6.57 47.56
CA THR A 472 5.07 -5.44 47.59
C THR A 472 4.38 -4.10 47.81
N GLY A 473 3.12 -3.96 47.36
CA GLY A 473 2.27 -2.78 47.55
C GLY A 473 1.90 -2.48 49.02
N ARG A 474 2.41 -3.24 49.98
CA ARG A 474 2.37 -2.87 51.41
C ARG A 474 3.09 -1.54 51.69
N LEU A 475 4.05 -1.18 50.84
CA LEU A 475 4.83 0.05 50.90
C LEU A 475 4.09 1.27 50.31
N LEU A 476 2.94 1.06 49.64
CA LEU A 476 2.20 2.13 48.96
C LEU A 476 1.19 2.83 49.89
N PRO A 477 0.81 4.09 49.59
CA PRO A 477 -0.25 4.83 50.28
C PRO A 477 -1.60 4.08 50.30
N LEU A 478 -2.53 4.55 51.14
CA LEU A 478 -3.77 3.83 51.47
C LEU A 478 -4.61 3.47 50.23
N THR A 479 -4.81 4.42 49.31
CA THR A 479 -5.63 4.27 48.09
C THR A 479 -5.08 3.20 47.13
N PRO A 480 -3.83 3.28 46.62
CA PRO A 480 -3.27 2.25 45.74
C PRO A 480 -3.12 0.89 46.42
N ARG A 481 -2.86 0.87 47.73
CA ARG A 481 -2.80 -0.38 48.51
C ARG A 481 -4.14 -1.10 48.55
N LEU A 482 -5.25 -0.38 48.74
CA LEU A 482 -6.60 -0.95 48.71
C LEU A 482 -6.94 -1.48 47.31
N ALA A 483 -6.62 -0.71 46.26
CA ALA A 483 -6.86 -1.12 44.87
C ALA A 483 -6.10 -2.41 44.49
N LEU A 484 -4.81 -2.51 44.81
CA LEU A 484 -4.02 -3.72 44.55
C LEU A 484 -4.52 -4.93 45.35
N ARG A 485 -4.93 -4.71 46.60
CA ARG A 485 -5.48 -5.79 47.43
C ARG A 485 -6.81 -6.29 46.86
N ASP A 486 -7.67 -5.42 46.35
CA ASP A 486 -8.91 -5.81 45.69
C ASP A 486 -8.64 -6.57 44.37
N ALA A 487 -7.76 -6.05 43.51
CA ALA A 487 -7.34 -6.73 42.28
C ALA A 487 -6.77 -8.14 42.57
N SER A 488 -6.02 -8.29 43.67
CA SER A 488 -5.49 -9.59 44.11
C SER A 488 -6.53 -10.54 44.72
N ARG A 489 -7.67 -10.04 45.18
CA ARG A 489 -8.81 -10.88 45.61
C ARG A 489 -9.66 -11.29 44.42
N ASN A 490 -9.82 -10.37 43.46
CA ASN A 490 -10.56 -10.53 42.23
C ASN A 490 -9.66 -10.88 41.03
N ARG A 491 -8.53 -11.58 41.25
CA ARG A 491 -7.53 -11.93 40.20
C ARG A 491 -8.14 -12.57 38.98
N SER A 492 -9.16 -13.37 39.22
CA SER A 492 -9.78 -14.12 38.17
C SER A 492 -10.46 -13.16 37.17
N SER A 493 -10.95 -11.97 37.56
CA SER A 493 -11.49 -10.96 36.64
C SER A 493 -10.46 -9.91 36.25
N ALA A 494 -9.54 -9.57 37.15
CA ALA A 494 -8.48 -8.61 36.88
C ALA A 494 -7.44 -9.14 35.88
N ALA A 495 -7.05 -10.42 35.96
CA ALA A 495 -5.99 -10.97 35.11
C ALA A 495 -6.35 -10.97 33.62
N PRO A 496 -7.52 -11.47 33.18
CA PRO A 496 -7.89 -11.36 31.76
C PRO A 496 -7.91 -9.90 31.30
N ALA A 497 -8.50 -8.99 32.07
CA ALA A 497 -8.57 -7.57 31.70
C ALA A 497 -7.17 -6.95 31.53
N ILE A 498 -6.25 -7.24 32.44
CA ILE A 498 -4.85 -6.81 32.33
C ILE A 498 -4.18 -7.45 31.12
N SER A 499 -4.41 -8.74 30.85
CA SER A 499 -3.90 -9.43 29.66
C SER A 499 -4.38 -8.79 28.36
N ALA A 500 -5.65 -8.39 28.27
CA ALA A 500 -6.18 -7.67 27.12
C ALA A 500 -5.54 -6.31 26.91
N VAL A 501 -5.34 -5.55 28.00
CA VAL A 501 -4.63 -4.26 27.94
C VAL A 501 -3.17 -4.45 27.54
N MET A 502 -2.49 -5.46 28.08
CA MET A 502 -1.10 -5.78 27.73
C MET A 502 -0.96 -6.19 26.26
N ALA A 503 -1.88 -6.98 25.72
CA ALA A 503 -1.91 -7.34 24.31
C ALA A 503 -2.06 -6.08 23.45
N ALA A 504 -3.10 -5.28 23.69
CA ALA A 504 -3.32 -4.05 22.92
C ALA A 504 -2.13 -3.09 22.94
N VAL A 505 -1.45 -2.98 24.09
CA VAL A 505 -0.20 -2.20 24.22
C VAL A 505 0.96 -2.86 23.46
N ALA A 506 1.10 -4.19 23.54
CA ALA A 506 2.13 -4.93 22.82
C ALA A 506 2.01 -4.75 21.30
N GLY A 507 0.82 -4.95 20.72
CA GLY A 507 0.58 -4.70 19.29
C GLY A 507 0.86 -3.26 18.87
N SER A 508 0.44 -2.27 19.68
CA SER A 508 0.72 -0.86 19.40
C SER A 508 2.21 -0.53 19.45
N VAL A 509 2.93 -1.06 20.44
CA VAL A 509 4.39 -0.91 20.56
C VAL A 509 5.10 -1.64 19.43
N ALA A 510 4.65 -2.84 19.04
CA ALA A 510 5.24 -3.59 17.94
C ALA A 510 5.13 -2.82 16.62
N LEU A 511 3.96 -2.26 16.30
CA LEU A 511 3.79 -1.41 15.12
C LEU A 511 4.64 -0.13 15.21
N GLY A 512 4.67 0.52 16.38
CA GLY A 512 5.48 1.71 16.59
C GLY A 512 6.98 1.44 16.43
N VAL A 513 7.48 0.32 16.96
CA VAL A 513 8.86 -0.14 16.78
C VAL A 513 9.14 -0.47 15.32
N TYR A 514 8.22 -1.15 14.62
CA TYR A 514 8.38 -1.42 13.19
C TYR A 514 8.55 -0.12 12.40
N VAL A 515 7.65 0.85 12.58
CA VAL A 515 7.74 2.15 11.89
C VAL A 515 9.00 2.92 12.29
N ALA A 516 9.35 2.95 13.57
CA ALA A 516 10.54 3.63 14.05
C ALA A 516 11.84 2.96 13.57
N SER A 517 11.87 1.63 13.48
CA SER A 517 12.99 0.86 12.94
C SER A 517 13.11 1.02 11.44
N ASP A 518 12.00 1.06 10.70
CA ASP A 518 12.03 1.36 9.28
C ASP A 518 12.54 2.78 9.03
N ASP A 519 12.04 3.77 9.76
CA ASP A 519 12.51 5.16 9.69
C ASP A 519 14.00 5.29 10.09
N ALA A 520 14.45 4.58 11.14
CA ALA A 520 15.87 4.52 11.49
C ALA A 520 16.71 3.87 10.40
N ARG A 521 16.26 2.74 9.84
CA ARG A 521 16.91 2.05 8.72
C ARG A 521 16.97 2.96 7.49
N GLN A 522 15.89 3.66 7.17
CA GLN A 522 15.84 4.62 6.07
C GLN A 522 16.83 5.75 6.30
N ARG A 523 16.94 6.30 7.53
CA ARG A 523 17.95 7.31 7.88
C ARG A 523 19.40 6.79 7.80
N GLU A 524 19.65 5.56 8.24
CA GLU A 524 20.98 4.93 8.15
C GLU A 524 21.36 4.58 6.71
N ALA A 525 20.38 4.13 5.92
CA ALA A 525 20.54 3.82 4.51
C ALA A 525 20.51 5.07 3.63
N TRP A 526 20.06 6.21 4.17
CA TRP A 526 20.01 7.46 3.45
C TRP A 526 21.44 7.87 3.10
N GLN A 527 21.67 8.01 1.81
CA GLN A 527 22.89 8.58 1.26
C GLN A 527 22.48 9.83 0.49
N PRO A 528 23.18 10.95 0.67
CA PRO A 528 22.87 12.12 -0.11
C PRO A 528 23.20 11.84 -1.58
N GLY A 529 22.29 12.15 -2.50
CA GLY A 529 22.55 12.00 -3.94
C GLY A 529 23.72 12.87 -4.42
N LEU A 530 24.06 13.93 -3.68
CA LEU A 530 25.20 14.82 -3.89
C LEU A 530 25.82 15.21 -2.55
N PRO A 531 27.15 15.40 -2.45
CA PRO A 531 27.78 15.81 -1.19
C PRO A 531 27.18 17.11 -0.62
N PRO A 532 27.09 17.26 0.72
CA PRO A 532 26.59 18.49 1.34
C PRO A 532 27.30 19.75 0.82
N GLY A 533 26.56 20.84 0.65
CA GLY A 533 27.08 22.09 0.06
C GLY A 533 27.01 22.16 -1.46
N HIS A 534 26.59 21.08 -2.13
CA HIS A 534 26.38 21.05 -3.57
C HIS A 534 24.89 21.09 -3.91
N VAL A 535 24.56 21.78 -4.99
CA VAL A 535 23.21 21.83 -5.55
C VAL A 535 23.32 21.44 -7.01
N LEU A 536 22.62 20.38 -7.40
CA LEU A 536 22.45 20.05 -8.81
C LEU A 536 21.33 20.93 -9.36
N LEU A 537 21.70 21.84 -10.25
CA LEU A 537 20.75 22.56 -11.08
C LEU A 537 20.41 21.67 -12.26
N GLN A 538 19.40 20.82 -12.06
CA GLN A 538 18.85 20.03 -13.14
C GLN A 538 17.74 20.84 -13.81
N ARG A 539 17.78 20.86 -15.14
CA ARG A 539 16.67 21.35 -15.94
C ARG A 539 15.50 20.37 -15.81
N THR A 540 14.37 20.81 -15.25
CA THR A 540 13.18 19.98 -14.98
C THR A 540 12.28 19.78 -16.18
N ASP A 541 12.39 20.62 -17.21
CA ASP A 541 11.89 20.32 -18.54
C ASP A 541 12.72 19.17 -19.13
N GLY A 542 12.04 18.05 -19.39
CA GLY A 542 12.65 16.82 -19.89
C GLY A 542 13.46 16.97 -21.18
N PRO A 543 14.03 15.90 -21.73
CA PRO A 543 14.85 15.98 -22.93
C PRO A 543 14.20 16.81 -24.04
N ALA A 544 14.94 17.86 -24.43
CA ALA A 544 14.86 18.67 -25.64
C ALA A 544 13.95 19.92 -25.69
N THR A 545 14.40 21.08 -25.20
CA THR A 545 14.39 22.29 -26.07
C THR A 545 15.56 23.18 -25.72
N GLY A 546 16.48 23.34 -26.68
CA GLY A 546 17.57 24.31 -26.62
C GLY A 546 18.84 23.79 -25.92
N ALA A 547 19.98 24.34 -26.38
CA ALA A 547 21.25 24.23 -25.66
C ALA A 547 21.03 24.73 -24.23
N LEU A 548 21.67 24.08 -23.25
CA LEU A 548 21.73 24.64 -21.90
C LEU A 548 22.22 26.08 -21.99
N PRO A 549 21.68 27.02 -21.19
CA PRO A 549 22.26 28.34 -21.09
C PRO A 549 23.76 28.21 -20.85
N PRO A 550 24.60 29.07 -21.46
CA PRO A 550 26.03 29.00 -21.25
C PRO A 550 26.34 28.95 -19.76
N ALA A 551 27.26 28.08 -19.34
CA ALA A 551 27.59 27.90 -17.93
C ALA A 551 27.93 29.23 -17.23
N GLY A 552 28.51 30.19 -17.96
CA GLY A 552 28.78 31.54 -17.46
C GLY A 552 27.53 32.35 -17.10
N GLU A 553 26.44 32.25 -17.86
CA GLU A 553 25.18 32.95 -17.55
C GLU A 553 24.51 32.35 -16.31
N VAL A 554 24.53 31.02 -16.20
CA VAL A 554 24.05 30.32 -15.01
C VAL A 554 24.91 30.72 -13.79
N ALA A 555 26.24 30.75 -13.95
CA ALA A 555 27.17 31.16 -12.91
C ALA A 555 26.94 32.59 -12.44
N GLU A 556 26.67 33.53 -13.34
CA GLU A 556 26.37 34.93 -13.02
C GLU A 556 25.10 35.05 -12.16
N ARG A 557 24.01 34.40 -12.58
CA ARG A 557 22.73 34.42 -11.86
C ARG A 557 22.83 33.73 -10.51
N VAL A 558 23.52 32.59 -10.45
CA VAL A 558 23.77 31.88 -9.19
C VAL A 558 24.63 32.74 -8.28
N GLY A 559 25.69 33.38 -8.78
CA GLY A 559 26.57 34.26 -8.02
C GLY A 559 25.85 35.49 -7.44
N ALA A 560 24.81 35.99 -8.11
CA ALA A 560 23.98 37.09 -7.61
C ALA A 560 23.13 36.69 -6.38
N VAL A 561 22.75 35.42 -6.26
CA VAL A 561 21.93 34.89 -5.15
C VAL A 561 22.79 34.21 -4.08
N LEU A 562 23.85 33.53 -4.51
CA LEU A 562 24.79 32.76 -3.71
C LEU A 562 26.22 33.25 -3.98
N PRO A 563 26.64 34.36 -3.35
CA PRO A 563 27.99 34.89 -3.52
C PRO A 563 29.04 33.86 -3.13
N GLY A 564 29.99 33.58 -4.04
CA GLY A 564 31.07 32.61 -3.82
C GLY A 564 30.74 31.16 -4.22
N ALA A 565 29.56 30.88 -4.77
CA ALA A 565 29.25 29.56 -5.33
C ALA A 565 30.04 29.32 -6.64
N THR A 566 30.61 28.12 -6.76
CA THR A 566 31.22 27.64 -8.01
C THR A 566 30.19 26.88 -8.82
N VAL A 567 29.96 27.28 -10.07
CA VAL A 567 29.08 26.56 -10.99
C VAL A 567 29.93 25.77 -11.96
N VAL A 568 29.67 24.47 -12.04
CA VAL A 568 30.38 23.55 -12.93
C VAL A 568 29.38 22.85 -13.85
N PRO A 569 29.59 22.87 -15.19
CA PRO A 569 28.77 22.10 -16.11
C PRO A 569 29.05 20.61 -15.95
N LEU A 570 28.00 19.80 -15.79
CA LEU A 570 28.08 18.34 -15.84
C LEU A 570 27.55 17.89 -17.20
N ALA A 571 28.37 17.17 -17.96
CA ALA A 571 27.94 16.53 -19.20
C ALA A 571 27.71 15.05 -18.95
N THR A 572 26.78 14.42 -19.66
CA THR A 572 26.66 12.96 -19.66
C THR A 572 27.11 12.46 -21.03
N PRO A 573 27.88 11.35 -21.09
CA PRO A 573 28.36 10.82 -22.36
C PRO A 573 27.16 10.34 -23.16
N GLU A 574 26.92 11.01 -24.28
CA GLU A 574 26.04 10.55 -25.33
C GLU A 574 26.88 9.90 -26.42
N CYS A 575 26.35 8.84 -27.04
CA CYS A 575 27.08 8.15 -28.08
C CYS A 575 27.08 8.95 -29.38
N ALA A 576 28.27 9.09 -29.97
CA ALA A 576 28.48 9.87 -31.18
C ALA A 576 27.94 9.16 -32.43
N ARG A 577 26.61 9.17 -32.63
CA ARG A 577 25.85 8.47 -33.68
C ARG A 577 26.12 6.95 -33.72
N PRO A 578 25.10 6.09 -33.62
CA PRO A 578 25.32 4.66 -33.74
C PRO A 578 25.89 4.35 -35.15
N ALA A 579 26.95 3.53 -35.22
CA ALA A 579 27.60 3.15 -36.48
C ALA A 579 26.65 2.34 -37.40
N ASN A 580 25.55 1.85 -36.84
CA ASN A 580 24.45 1.17 -37.51
C ASN A 580 23.12 1.57 -36.82
N PRO A 581 22.00 1.83 -37.53
CA PRO A 581 20.68 2.06 -36.93
C PRO A 581 20.13 0.95 -36.01
N LYS A 582 20.85 -0.18 -35.85
CA LYS A 582 20.55 -1.28 -34.91
C LYS A 582 21.33 -1.22 -33.59
N ASP A 583 22.32 -0.35 -33.45
CA ASP A 583 23.13 -0.26 -32.24
C ASP A 583 22.52 0.76 -31.28
N TYR A 584 22.15 0.32 -30.09
CA TYR A 584 21.94 1.21 -28.95
C TYR A 584 23.21 1.24 -28.12
N CYS A 585 23.47 2.43 -27.60
CA CYS A 585 24.72 2.71 -26.96
C CYS A 585 24.43 3.38 -25.63
N VAL A 586 24.66 2.62 -24.56
CA VAL A 586 24.74 3.15 -23.21
C VAL A 586 26.21 3.31 -22.89
N ALA A 587 26.60 4.51 -22.55
CA ALA A 587 27.90 4.73 -21.94
C ALA A 587 27.86 4.25 -20.48
N THR A 588 28.22 2.98 -20.25
CA THR A 588 28.38 2.43 -18.90
C THR A 588 29.83 2.49 -18.47
N ALA A 589 30.09 2.97 -17.26
CA ALA A 589 31.41 2.86 -16.65
C ALA A 589 31.71 1.39 -16.33
N VAL A 590 32.71 0.81 -17.01
CA VAL A 590 33.14 -0.57 -16.78
C VAL A 590 34.36 -0.57 -15.88
N ARG A 591 34.28 -1.23 -14.71
CA ARG A 591 35.44 -1.36 -13.81
C ARG A 591 36.51 -2.30 -14.41
N PRO A 592 37.80 -2.07 -14.09
CA PRO A 592 38.86 -3.03 -14.39
C PRO A 592 38.52 -4.43 -13.87
N PRO A 593 38.90 -5.52 -14.59
CA PRO A 593 38.54 -6.89 -14.24
C PRO A 593 38.89 -7.27 -12.79
N GLU A 594 39.97 -6.71 -12.23
CA GLU A 594 40.45 -7.01 -10.88
C GLU A 594 39.53 -6.44 -9.79
N GLN A 595 38.73 -5.42 -10.13
CA GLN A 595 37.84 -4.67 -9.23
C GLN A 595 36.35 -5.02 -9.42
N ARG A 596 36.00 -5.93 -10.33
CA ARG A 596 34.61 -6.35 -10.55
C ARG A 596 34.16 -7.30 -9.45
N CYS A 597 32.91 -7.15 -9.01
CA CYS A 597 32.27 -8.13 -8.14
C CYS A 597 32.09 -9.45 -8.91
N PRO A 598 32.57 -10.59 -8.39
CA PRO A 598 32.46 -11.88 -9.07
C PRO A 598 31.07 -12.53 -8.99
N TYR A 599 30.09 -11.91 -8.30
CA TYR A 599 28.74 -12.43 -8.12
C TYR A 599 27.73 -11.64 -8.97
N ASP A 600 26.73 -12.33 -9.52
CA ASP A 600 25.66 -11.75 -10.33
C ASP A 600 24.70 -10.89 -9.47
N PRO A 601 24.33 -9.67 -9.89
CA PRO A 601 23.41 -8.80 -9.15
C PRO A 601 21.94 -9.27 -9.11
N VAL A 602 21.52 -10.18 -10.00
CA VAL A 602 20.11 -10.61 -10.10
C VAL A 602 19.80 -11.83 -9.23
N ASP A 603 20.81 -12.66 -8.95
CA ASP A 603 20.67 -13.79 -8.03
C ASP A 603 20.87 -13.32 -6.58
N ALA A 604 20.11 -13.91 -5.65
CA ALA A 604 20.30 -13.69 -4.22
C ALA A 604 21.71 -14.18 -3.80
N GLY A 605 22.70 -13.30 -3.91
CA GLY A 605 24.10 -13.64 -3.70
C GLY A 605 24.37 -14.20 -2.29
N PRO A 606 25.28 -15.17 -2.16
CA PRO A 606 25.61 -15.77 -0.86
C PRO A 606 26.16 -14.73 0.12
N ALA A 607 26.13 -15.02 1.43
CA ALA A 607 26.69 -14.14 2.48
C ALA A 607 28.13 -13.69 2.20
N ALA A 608 28.89 -14.47 1.42
CA ALA A 608 30.23 -14.16 0.92
C ALA A 608 30.31 -12.89 0.03
N ALA A 609 29.24 -12.55 -0.70
CA ALA A 609 29.16 -11.32 -1.48
C ALA A 609 29.12 -10.07 -0.58
N ARG A 610 28.61 -10.19 0.66
CA ARG A 610 28.57 -9.07 1.62
C ARG A 610 29.93 -8.80 2.27
N THR A 611 30.84 -9.76 2.21
CA THR A 611 32.19 -9.66 2.79
C THR A 611 33.28 -9.37 1.76
N ASP A 612 33.00 -9.54 0.45
CA ASP A 612 33.94 -9.20 -0.61
C ASP A 612 33.94 -7.67 -0.85
N PRO A 613 35.06 -6.97 -0.62
CA PRO A 613 35.14 -5.52 -0.79
C PRO A 613 34.86 -5.06 -2.23
N ARG A 614 34.98 -5.93 -3.24
CA ARG A 614 34.61 -5.62 -4.64
C ARG A 614 33.11 -5.61 -4.89
N CYS A 615 32.34 -6.26 -4.01
CA CYS A 615 30.88 -6.38 -4.08
C CYS A 615 30.15 -5.41 -3.17
N VAL A 616 30.84 -4.88 -2.15
CA VAL A 616 30.37 -3.75 -1.37
C VAL A 616 30.47 -2.51 -2.25
N ARG A 617 29.35 -2.12 -2.88
CA ARG A 617 29.32 -0.83 -3.60
C ARG A 617 29.55 0.28 -2.56
N PRO A 618 30.56 1.14 -2.74
CA PRO A 618 30.82 2.25 -1.80
C PRO A 618 29.67 3.27 -1.79
N PHE A 619 28.88 3.29 -2.86
CA PHE A 619 27.64 4.03 -3.01
C PHE A 619 26.52 3.02 -3.28
N ARG A 620 25.47 3.00 -2.46
CA ARG A 620 24.25 2.26 -2.81
C ARG A 620 23.50 3.16 -3.77
N ASP A 621 23.25 2.72 -5.00
CA ASP A 621 22.48 3.51 -5.96
C ASP A 621 21.18 3.98 -5.27
N PRO A 622 20.99 5.29 -5.09
CA PRO A 622 19.74 5.80 -4.57
C PRO A 622 18.66 5.34 -5.54
N SER A 623 17.63 4.67 -5.03
CA SER A 623 16.48 4.22 -5.83
C SER A 623 15.83 5.38 -6.62
N ASP A 624 16.04 6.60 -6.14
CA ASP A 624 15.32 7.79 -6.60
C ASP A 624 16.16 8.67 -7.56
N PHE A 625 17.49 8.51 -7.60
CA PHE A 625 18.37 9.31 -8.47
C PHE A 625 19.55 8.47 -8.98
N TYR A 626 19.42 7.96 -10.20
CA TYR A 626 20.55 7.43 -10.97
C TYR A 626 21.31 8.61 -11.57
N LEU A 627 22.50 8.92 -11.04
CA LEU A 627 23.45 9.76 -11.76
C LEU A 627 24.15 8.86 -12.79
N PRO A 628 23.86 8.99 -14.10
CA PRO A 628 24.61 8.26 -15.12
C PRO A 628 26.10 8.62 -15.06
N ALA A 629 26.94 7.90 -15.79
CA ALA A 629 28.33 8.33 -15.99
C ALA A 629 28.35 9.82 -16.39
N VAL A 630 29.19 10.61 -15.73
CA VAL A 630 29.33 12.04 -16.02
C VAL A 630 30.69 12.25 -16.67
N VAL A 631 30.71 13.00 -17.77
CA VAL A 631 31.93 13.51 -18.40
C VAL A 631 32.17 14.91 -17.87
N ASP A 632 33.37 15.10 -17.35
CA ASP A 632 33.86 16.35 -16.78
C ASP A 632 35.13 16.77 -17.53
N ASP A 633 35.30 18.08 -17.78
CA ASP A 633 36.56 18.66 -18.28
C ASP A 633 37.66 18.68 -17.19
N GLY A 634 37.30 18.18 -16.01
CA GLY A 634 38.12 17.93 -14.86
C GLY A 634 37.98 19.03 -13.79
N THR A 635 37.04 19.96 -13.96
CA THR A 635 36.70 20.99 -12.97
C THR A 635 35.62 20.52 -11.99
N ALA A 636 34.75 19.59 -12.40
CA ALA A 636 33.70 19.04 -11.54
C ALA A 636 34.22 18.06 -10.51
N LEU A 637 35.22 17.25 -10.84
CA LEU A 637 35.78 16.26 -9.92
C LEU A 637 36.36 16.94 -8.65
N PRO A 638 37.25 17.95 -8.72
CA PRO A 638 37.68 18.69 -7.53
C PRO A 638 36.54 19.43 -6.83
N ALA A 639 35.58 20.01 -7.59
CA ALA A 639 34.46 20.74 -6.99
C ALA A 639 33.57 19.81 -6.16
N LEU A 640 33.16 18.67 -6.72
CA LEU A 640 32.25 17.70 -6.11
C LEU A 640 32.91 16.89 -4.99
N THR A 641 34.20 16.57 -5.12
CA THR A 641 34.89 15.67 -4.18
C THR A 641 35.76 16.40 -3.16
N GLY A 642 36.11 17.67 -3.41
CA GLY A 642 37.12 18.40 -2.64
C GLY A 642 38.53 17.81 -2.74
N ALA A 643 38.77 16.88 -3.68
CA ALA A 643 40.06 16.19 -3.80
C ALA A 643 41.19 17.17 -4.17
N PRO A 644 42.37 17.05 -3.53
CA PRO A 644 43.52 17.89 -3.85
C PRO A 644 43.96 17.66 -5.30
N ALA A 645 44.57 18.69 -5.90
CA ALA A 645 44.97 18.68 -7.30
C ALA A 645 45.87 17.48 -7.68
N GLU A 646 46.67 16.97 -6.74
CA GLU A 646 47.54 15.81 -6.93
C GLU A 646 46.74 14.49 -7.07
N GLU A 647 45.68 14.32 -6.28
CA GLU A 647 44.78 13.15 -6.35
C GLU A 647 43.94 13.19 -7.63
N VAL A 648 43.44 14.37 -8.00
CA VAL A 648 42.74 14.56 -9.28
C VAL A 648 43.68 14.26 -10.45
N ALA A 649 44.95 14.69 -10.39
CA ALA A 649 45.94 14.38 -11.40
C ALA A 649 46.32 12.89 -11.43
N ALA A 650 46.33 12.20 -10.29
CA ALA A 650 46.53 10.75 -10.23
C ALA A 650 45.34 9.96 -10.82
N ALA A 651 44.11 10.38 -10.52
CA ALA A 651 42.89 9.81 -11.08
C ALA A 651 42.80 10.01 -12.60
N ARG A 652 43.16 11.21 -13.11
CA ARG A 652 43.25 11.47 -14.55
C ARG A 652 44.28 10.58 -15.25
N ARG A 653 45.42 10.30 -14.60
CA ARG A 653 46.46 9.39 -15.13
C ARG A 653 46.04 7.92 -15.20
N THR A 654 45.00 7.51 -14.46
CA THR A 654 44.46 6.13 -14.53
C THR A 654 43.39 5.97 -15.60
N LEU A 655 42.88 7.09 -16.13
CA LEU A 655 41.86 7.14 -17.20
C LEU A 655 42.45 7.45 -18.59
N ALA A 656 43.69 7.96 -18.64
CA ALA A 656 44.49 8.16 -19.86
C ALA A 656 45.32 6.90 -20.15
#